data_AF-A0A812L0X4-F1
#
_entry.id   AF-A0A812L0X4-F1
#
_cell.length_a   1.000
_cell.length_b   1.000
_cell.length_c   1.000
_cell.angle_alpha   90.00
_cell.angle_beta   90.00
_cell.angle_gamma   90.00
#
_symmetry.space_group_name_H-M   'P 1'
#
loop_
_entity.id
_entity.type
_entity.pdbx_description
1 polymer ?
#
loop_
_entity_poly.entity_id
_entity_poly.type
_entity_poly.pdbx_seq_one_letter_code
_entity_poly.pdbx_strand_id
1 'polypeptide(L)'
;MTWCLAEAVKAIDQEAVAASEAISLYRDERKGRILIRFRAVGKDLQTVAGCLGQERDGGTGSRNLTVATYRIMQRFCTRFIQPPEHSKQPAVLKRHLLSHLRSAVTSLSVDAAQDEVVSAELMRAKALNATIQKLTPNLRFIVRDKAHSSRRITQRPWSADSALRDVLLHLCTGKGSIAKMIHHSDEIRRIFANFAKTSSSNAITAATNMSAAGHRFESHAKPLGRSCIYIHATILTALRVWRTRTDESSSRAKRFLSWVSDEKMLQAAMLADAADSSLHFTRLMDREDLDPAILSTECHMYLASMKALFCEGQIFDRFGFTSTMMKTLAQPMVFQVGAETRCLGDAAGVAADVKTICLQRMQSWVRLAEAALQAEFPEFELAQAFQMFDLAGSARQDSANVERVAQALGLNRGALQVELQDVFPRAQRLRSAGGNSSDTSGGGAHDNNNKAAWQEALARLAEHRGTRKVHPTETLRQALVQYFAFGCSTSGVEQSFSTAAWSVHSRRRKALAGTEEYLVKLALDLGNRNRERVIRIARASWAACFGQPRTCHRRERVDKGLRKKKAEGSEILSESAFLRKRRHETILAGRSLDEGSSAYQQADGSHTWTESHQKELDFQLRKRKARKIQGFAENSLLQAEMTGEETQEALAAAAQKCRQDMLDNDEQRARKQRNWTRLEKGLAPAQMLRDFQGQKCFMAASANTMALQAAMQSNGLVQVQRLSMAGVIVTDRPGRMENSSHALVSALRGFYEVSPTFFTEPGQGAAIKLRPAAYTKRAVFVSSACASANNQFWTFLRQALPEGHKWRLHKTDVGSLKIATATYNAGVAFSVVLPAEHTLPVTCLHLTSQFVVFYL
;
A
#
# COMPACT_ATOMS: atom_id res chain seq x y z
N MET A 1 15.63 -14.85 -31.12
CA MET A 1 16.38 -13.57 -31.03
C MET A 1 16.02 -12.75 -29.80
N THR A 2 14.73 -12.51 -29.52
CA THR A 2 14.25 -11.78 -28.34
C THR A 2 14.85 -12.28 -27.02
N TRP A 3 14.82 -13.59 -26.77
CA TRP A 3 15.45 -14.17 -25.57
C TRP A 3 16.96 -13.86 -25.47
N CYS A 4 17.72 -13.92 -26.57
CA CYS A 4 19.16 -13.58 -26.56
C CYS A 4 19.42 -12.11 -26.25
N LEU A 5 18.54 -11.20 -26.69
CA LEU A 5 18.61 -9.78 -26.31
C LEU A 5 18.35 -9.62 -24.81
N ALA A 6 17.37 -10.33 -24.26
CA ALA A 6 17.08 -10.30 -22.83
C ALA A 6 18.24 -10.87 -22.00
N GLU A 7 18.83 -11.98 -22.43
CA GLU A 7 20.05 -12.55 -21.83
C GLU A 7 21.25 -11.58 -21.92
N ALA A 8 21.36 -10.80 -23.00
CA ALA A 8 22.40 -9.79 -23.14
C ALA A 8 22.21 -8.62 -22.18
N VAL A 9 20.99 -8.07 -22.09
CA VAL A 9 20.66 -7.03 -21.10
C VAL A 9 20.91 -7.54 -19.69
N LYS A 10 20.47 -8.76 -19.37
CA LYS A 10 20.76 -9.42 -18.10
C LYS A 10 22.27 -9.58 -17.87
N ALA A 11 23.07 -9.86 -18.89
CA ALA A 11 24.54 -9.98 -18.75
C ALA A 11 25.16 -8.67 -18.25
N ILE A 12 24.79 -7.56 -18.87
CA ILE A 12 25.29 -6.22 -18.54
C ILE A 12 24.90 -5.86 -17.11
N ASP A 13 23.67 -6.19 -16.71
CA ASP A 13 23.19 -5.93 -15.36
C ASP A 13 23.86 -6.82 -14.32
N GLN A 14 24.15 -8.08 -14.65
CA GLN A 14 24.92 -8.97 -13.79
C GLN A 14 26.35 -8.45 -13.58
N GLU A 15 26.98 -7.85 -14.59
CA GLU A 15 28.30 -7.23 -14.47
C GLU A 15 28.25 -6.00 -13.55
N ALA A 16 27.24 -5.14 -13.69
CA ALA A 16 27.04 -4.00 -12.79
C ALA A 16 26.79 -4.44 -11.35
N VAL A 17 25.95 -5.46 -11.14
CA VAL A 17 25.71 -6.05 -9.82
C VAL A 17 26.98 -6.66 -9.25
N ALA A 18 27.82 -7.33 -10.06
CA ALA A 18 29.08 -7.91 -9.58
C ALA A 18 30.11 -6.85 -9.14
N ALA A 19 30.07 -5.66 -9.75
CA ALA A 19 30.97 -4.55 -9.45
C ALA A 19 30.45 -3.61 -8.33
N SER A 20 29.24 -3.87 -7.83
CA SER A 20 28.58 -2.97 -6.88
C SER A 20 29.09 -3.14 -5.44
N GLU A 21 29.11 -2.05 -4.69
CA GLU A 21 29.33 -2.06 -3.24
C GLU A 21 28.01 -2.02 -2.46
N ALA A 22 26.99 -1.36 -3.02
CA ALA A 22 25.65 -1.30 -2.44
C ALA A 22 24.56 -1.49 -3.50
N ILE A 23 23.50 -2.18 -3.11
CA ILE A 23 22.30 -2.42 -3.92
C ILE A 23 21.07 -2.03 -3.11
N SER A 24 20.18 -1.30 -3.76
CA SER A 24 18.84 -1.03 -3.28
C SER A 24 17.82 -1.75 -4.13
N LEU A 25 16.87 -2.42 -3.49
CA LEU A 25 15.76 -3.09 -4.16
C LEU A 25 14.48 -2.27 -4.04
N TYR A 26 13.66 -2.32 -5.07
CA TYR A 26 12.32 -1.72 -5.10
C TYR A 26 11.33 -2.83 -5.45
N ARG A 27 10.35 -3.06 -4.59
CA ARG A 27 9.41 -4.17 -4.74
C ARG A 27 7.97 -3.72 -4.53
N ASP A 28 7.09 -4.29 -5.32
CA ASP A 28 5.64 -4.13 -5.21
C ASP A 28 4.92 -5.38 -5.75
N GLU A 29 3.71 -5.63 -5.25
CA GLU A 29 2.81 -6.71 -5.68
C GLU A 29 1.53 -6.14 -6.31
N ARG A 30 1.27 -6.52 -7.58
CA ARG A 30 0.06 -6.09 -8.28
C ARG A 30 -0.62 -7.25 -9.00
N LYS A 31 -1.85 -7.56 -8.58
CA LYS A 31 -2.71 -8.59 -9.20
C LYS A 31 -1.99 -9.94 -9.33
N GLY A 32 -1.41 -10.42 -8.23
CA GLY A 32 -0.68 -11.69 -8.15
C GLY A 32 0.66 -11.70 -8.88
N ARG A 33 1.22 -10.52 -9.22
CA ARG A 33 2.56 -10.38 -9.80
C ARG A 33 3.43 -9.59 -8.86
N ILE A 34 4.61 -10.14 -8.57
CA ILE A 34 5.66 -9.46 -7.82
C ILE A 34 6.68 -8.98 -8.83
N LEU A 35 7.02 -7.70 -8.80
CA LEU A 35 8.03 -7.12 -9.66
C LEU A 35 9.12 -6.49 -8.80
N ILE A 36 10.37 -6.76 -9.13
CA ILE A 36 11.52 -6.22 -8.40
C ILE A 36 12.40 -5.44 -9.37
N ARG A 37 12.72 -4.21 -9.00
CA ARG A 37 13.76 -3.39 -9.62
C ARG A 37 14.96 -3.31 -8.66
N PHE A 38 16.12 -3.00 -9.22
CA PHE A 38 17.33 -2.77 -8.45
C PHE A 38 17.99 -1.46 -8.88
N ARG A 39 18.73 -0.86 -7.95
CA ARG A 39 19.74 0.17 -8.19
C ARG A 39 21.04 -0.32 -7.57
N ALA A 40 22.08 -0.46 -8.37
CA ALA A 40 23.41 -0.91 -7.96
C ALA A 40 24.40 0.24 -8.10
N VAL A 41 25.27 0.42 -7.10
CA VAL A 41 26.26 1.50 -7.07
C VAL A 41 27.66 0.91 -6.92
N GLY A 42 28.55 1.28 -7.83
CA GLY A 42 29.96 0.88 -7.85
C GLY A 42 30.84 1.73 -6.93
N LYS A 43 32.13 1.35 -6.84
CA LYS A 43 33.15 2.10 -6.07
C LYS A 43 33.37 3.53 -6.57
N ASP A 44 33.16 3.71 -7.86
CA ASP A 44 33.27 4.94 -8.64
C ASP A 44 31.97 5.77 -8.60
N LEU A 45 31.02 5.40 -7.74
CA LEU A 45 29.69 5.98 -7.64
C LEU A 45 28.84 5.88 -8.92
N GLN A 46 29.27 5.08 -9.90
CA GLN A 46 28.45 4.78 -11.07
C GLN A 46 27.21 4.02 -10.63
N THR A 47 26.05 4.53 -11.06
CA THR A 47 24.75 3.98 -10.68
C THR A 47 24.12 3.28 -11.87
N VAL A 48 23.74 2.02 -11.69
CA VAL A 48 23.03 1.23 -12.69
C VAL A 48 21.71 0.76 -12.09
N ALA A 49 20.60 1.18 -12.70
CA ALA A 49 19.25 0.72 -12.32
C ALA A 49 18.63 -0.15 -13.42
N GLY A 50 17.77 -1.09 -13.04
CA GLY A 50 17.06 -1.96 -13.97
C GLY A 50 16.06 -2.89 -13.30
N CYS A 51 15.35 -3.68 -14.09
CA CYS A 51 14.43 -4.71 -13.59
C CYS A 51 15.22 -5.95 -13.14
N LEU A 52 15.11 -6.37 -11.88
CA LEU A 52 15.73 -7.62 -11.41
C LEU A 52 14.98 -8.84 -11.97
N GLY A 53 13.66 -8.78 -11.97
CA GLY A 53 12.79 -9.81 -12.54
C GLY A 53 11.36 -9.72 -12.02
N GLN A 54 10.54 -10.68 -12.44
CA GLN A 54 9.11 -10.75 -12.10
C GLN A 54 8.73 -12.17 -11.71
N GLU A 55 7.86 -12.33 -10.72
CA GLU A 55 7.24 -13.61 -10.37
C GLU A 55 5.72 -13.50 -10.51
N ARG A 56 5.10 -14.51 -11.13
CA ARG A 56 3.66 -14.64 -11.28
C ARG A 56 3.14 -15.68 -10.29
N ASP A 57 2.00 -15.39 -9.67
CA ASP A 57 1.29 -16.29 -8.76
C ASP A 57 2.19 -16.77 -7.60
N GLY A 58 3.04 -15.88 -7.07
CA GLY A 58 3.97 -16.17 -5.99
C GLY A 58 3.30 -16.58 -4.66
N GLY A 59 1.97 -16.43 -4.59
CA GLY A 59 1.16 -16.59 -3.37
C GLY A 59 1.07 -15.28 -2.59
N THR A 60 0.04 -15.16 -1.75
CA THR A 60 -0.16 -13.98 -0.90
C THR A 60 0.59 -14.12 0.42
N GLY A 61 1.02 -13.00 1.00
CA GLY A 61 1.59 -12.94 2.35
C GLY A 61 3.12 -12.86 2.38
N SER A 62 3.63 -12.43 3.55
CA SER A 62 5.02 -12.02 3.73
C SER A 62 6.06 -13.09 3.35
N ARG A 63 5.82 -14.36 3.74
CA ARG A 63 6.72 -15.48 3.44
C ARG A 63 6.78 -15.80 1.95
N ASN A 64 5.65 -15.72 1.27
CA ASN A 64 5.57 -15.96 -0.17
C ASN A 64 6.29 -14.86 -0.95
N LEU A 65 6.14 -13.60 -0.52
CA LEU A 65 6.92 -12.47 -1.04
C LEU A 65 8.43 -12.71 -0.87
N THR A 66 8.88 -13.18 0.30
CA THR A 66 10.30 -13.47 0.56
C THR A 66 10.84 -14.60 -0.32
N VAL A 67 10.07 -15.68 -0.49
CA VAL A 67 10.45 -16.82 -1.34
C VAL A 67 10.47 -16.43 -2.82
N ALA A 68 9.46 -15.71 -3.30
CA ALA A 68 9.41 -15.18 -4.66
C ALA A 68 10.60 -14.25 -4.94
N THR A 69 10.95 -13.39 -3.98
CA THR A 69 12.12 -12.52 -4.06
C THR A 69 13.40 -13.32 -4.26
N TYR A 70 13.60 -14.39 -3.49
CA TYR A 70 14.77 -15.26 -3.64
C TYR A 70 14.81 -15.95 -5.01
N ARG A 71 13.66 -16.44 -5.49
CA ARG A 71 13.57 -17.08 -6.81
C ARG A 71 13.88 -16.09 -7.94
N ILE A 72 13.41 -14.84 -7.85
CA ILE A 72 13.78 -13.77 -8.78
C ILE A 72 15.29 -13.54 -8.76
N MET A 73 15.93 -13.40 -7.59
CA MET A 73 17.39 -13.28 -7.48
C MET A 73 18.13 -14.47 -8.11
N GLN A 74 17.67 -15.69 -7.85
CA GLN A 74 18.26 -16.90 -8.40
C GLN A 74 18.15 -16.92 -9.94
N ARG A 75 16.98 -16.59 -10.50
CA ARG A 75 16.77 -16.50 -11.96
C ARG A 75 17.63 -15.39 -12.57
N PHE A 76 17.72 -14.23 -11.92
CA PHE A 76 18.59 -13.14 -12.35
C PHE A 76 20.06 -13.57 -12.40
N CYS A 77 20.54 -14.34 -11.43
CA CYS A 77 21.92 -14.85 -11.40
C CYS A 77 22.15 -16.11 -12.26
N THR A 78 21.13 -16.63 -12.93
CA THR A 78 21.23 -17.82 -13.80
C THR A 78 21.31 -17.41 -15.26
N ARG A 79 22.34 -17.89 -15.98
CA ARG A 79 22.48 -17.73 -17.43
C ARG A 79 21.73 -18.82 -18.17
N PHE A 80 21.20 -18.49 -19.35
CA PHE A 80 20.61 -19.45 -20.28
C PHE A 80 19.41 -20.24 -19.71
N ILE A 81 18.66 -19.62 -18.81
CA ILE A 81 17.46 -20.21 -18.22
C ILE A 81 16.29 -20.13 -19.22
N GLN A 82 15.55 -21.23 -19.37
CA GLN A 82 14.32 -21.33 -20.17
C GLN A 82 14.43 -20.74 -21.59
N PRO A 83 15.38 -21.22 -22.42
CA PRO A 83 15.43 -20.84 -23.83
C PRO A 83 14.16 -21.31 -24.56
N PRO A 84 13.70 -20.58 -25.60
CA PRO A 84 12.48 -20.92 -26.33
C PRO A 84 12.59 -22.20 -27.17
N GLU A 85 13.81 -22.64 -27.51
CA GLU A 85 14.12 -23.86 -28.25
C GLU A 85 15.20 -24.66 -27.51
N HIS A 86 15.52 -25.87 -27.97
CA HIS A 86 16.62 -26.67 -27.44
C HIS A 86 17.96 -25.92 -27.59
N SER A 87 18.40 -25.30 -26.50
CA SER A 87 19.71 -24.65 -26.39
C SER A 87 20.81 -25.69 -26.21
N LYS A 88 21.94 -25.50 -26.90
CA LYS A 88 23.18 -26.26 -26.65
C LYS A 88 23.82 -25.95 -25.30
N GLN A 89 23.46 -24.82 -24.69
CA GLN A 89 23.99 -24.38 -23.40
C GLN A 89 23.03 -24.75 -22.27
N PRO A 90 23.51 -25.41 -21.19
CA PRO A 90 22.71 -25.65 -20.00
C PRO A 90 22.50 -24.36 -19.22
N ALA A 91 21.46 -24.32 -18.39
CA ALA A 91 21.26 -23.22 -17.46
C ALA A 91 22.34 -23.24 -16.37
N VAL A 92 23.05 -22.12 -16.17
CA VAL A 92 24.18 -22.04 -15.22
C VAL A 92 23.92 -20.95 -14.19
N LEU A 93 23.78 -21.36 -12.92
CA LEU A 93 23.68 -20.42 -11.79
C LEU A 93 25.07 -19.89 -11.41
N LYS A 94 25.27 -18.58 -11.52
CA LYS A 94 26.46 -17.90 -11.01
C LYS A 94 26.39 -17.79 -9.48
N ARG A 95 26.85 -18.82 -8.76
CA ARG A 95 26.76 -18.91 -7.29
C ARG A 95 27.42 -17.72 -6.57
N HIS A 96 28.61 -17.30 -7.02
CA HIS A 96 29.31 -16.14 -6.46
C HIS A 96 28.51 -14.85 -6.64
N LEU A 97 27.92 -14.65 -7.83
CA LEU A 97 27.07 -13.49 -8.09
C LEU A 97 25.82 -13.48 -7.20
N LEU A 98 25.18 -14.64 -6.99
CA LEU A 98 24.02 -14.74 -6.11
C LEU A 98 24.41 -14.45 -4.65
N SER A 99 25.55 -14.96 -4.20
CA SER A 99 26.08 -14.67 -2.86
C SER A 99 26.36 -13.18 -2.70
N HIS A 100 27.03 -12.58 -3.69
CA HIS A 100 27.36 -11.16 -3.70
C HIS A 100 26.12 -10.28 -3.73
N LEU A 101 25.16 -10.53 -4.64
CA LEU A 101 23.89 -9.81 -4.72
C LEU A 101 23.21 -9.79 -3.35
N ARG A 102 23.09 -10.95 -2.69
CA ARG A 102 22.48 -11.05 -1.35
C ARG A 102 23.19 -10.22 -0.30
N SER A 103 24.52 -10.23 -0.28
CA SER A 103 25.31 -9.44 0.68
C SER A 103 25.40 -7.95 0.33
N ALA A 104 25.23 -7.57 -0.93
CA ALA A 104 25.32 -6.19 -1.37
C ALA A 104 24.00 -5.42 -1.21
N VAL A 105 22.86 -6.10 -1.00
CA VAL A 105 21.59 -5.42 -0.68
C VAL A 105 21.68 -4.75 0.69
N THR A 106 21.67 -3.42 0.71
CA THR A 106 21.71 -2.61 1.94
C THR A 106 20.37 -1.94 2.27
N SER A 107 19.53 -1.70 1.26
CA SER A 107 18.18 -1.15 1.46
C SER A 107 17.12 -1.78 0.56
N LEU A 108 15.89 -1.75 1.05
CA LEU A 108 14.70 -2.24 0.35
C LEU A 108 13.58 -1.21 0.50
N SER A 109 13.09 -0.71 -0.64
CA SER A 109 11.98 0.22 -0.72
C SER A 109 10.70 -0.54 -1.10
N VAL A 110 9.68 -0.42 -0.27
CA VAL A 110 8.40 -1.13 -0.41
C VAL A 110 7.23 -0.19 -0.20
N ASP A 111 6.06 -0.59 -0.73
CA ASP A 111 4.82 0.01 -0.27
C ASP A 111 4.66 -0.25 1.25
N ALA A 112 3.96 0.62 1.96
CA ALA A 112 3.82 0.48 3.42
C ALA A 112 2.83 -0.64 3.82
N ALA A 113 2.56 -1.63 2.95
CA ALA A 113 1.71 -2.76 3.27
C ALA A 113 2.38 -3.65 4.33
N GLN A 114 1.57 -4.21 5.22
CA GLN A 114 2.09 -4.98 6.35
C GLN A 114 2.88 -6.22 5.88
N ASP A 115 2.42 -6.91 4.85
CA ASP A 115 3.09 -8.11 4.34
C ASP A 115 4.44 -7.80 3.70
N GLU A 116 4.58 -6.64 3.06
CA GLU A 116 5.84 -6.16 2.48
C GLU A 116 6.87 -5.84 3.58
N VAL A 117 6.44 -5.10 4.61
CA VAL A 117 7.31 -4.76 5.76
C VAL A 117 7.73 -6.01 6.54
N VAL A 118 6.81 -6.96 6.78
CA VAL A 118 7.14 -8.23 7.43
C VAL A 118 8.06 -9.07 6.55
N SER A 119 7.86 -9.07 5.22
CA SER A 119 8.72 -9.79 4.29
C SER A 119 10.16 -9.25 4.34
N ALA A 120 10.32 -7.93 4.41
CA ALA A 120 11.63 -7.29 4.57
C ALA A 120 12.32 -7.71 5.88
N GLU A 121 11.59 -7.80 6.99
CA GLU A 121 12.12 -8.34 8.25
C GLU A 121 12.53 -9.82 8.13
N LEU A 122 11.70 -10.65 7.49
CA LEU A 122 12.02 -12.05 7.24
C LEU A 122 13.32 -12.21 6.43
N MET A 123 13.56 -11.32 5.46
CA MET A 123 14.75 -11.35 4.62
C MET A 123 16.06 -11.14 5.40
N ARG A 124 16.03 -10.32 6.46
CA ARG A 124 17.22 -10.01 7.29
C ARG A 124 17.30 -10.80 8.60
N ALA A 125 16.21 -11.36 9.10
CA ALA A 125 16.16 -12.01 10.41
C ALA A 125 16.08 -13.54 10.37
N LYS A 126 15.42 -14.14 9.36
CA LYS A 126 15.02 -15.56 9.42
C LYS A 126 15.70 -16.43 8.37
N ALA A 127 16.01 -17.67 8.79
CA ALA A 127 16.40 -18.75 7.89
C ALA A 127 15.28 -19.07 6.93
N LEU A 128 15.60 -18.98 5.64
CA LEU A 128 14.67 -19.22 4.55
C LEU A 128 14.49 -20.73 4.32
N ASN A 129 15.57 -21.49 4.52
CA ASN A 129 15.61 -22.96 4.55
C ASN A 129 16.86 -23.45 5.30
N ALA A 130 17.05 -24.77 5.40
CA ALA A 130 18.18 -25.39 6.11
C ALA A 130 19.56 -24.95 5.59
N THR A 131 19.66 -24.47 4.35
CA THR A 131 20.90 -24.07 3.69
C THR A 131 21.09 -22.55 3.66
N ILE A 132 20.03 -21.77 3.86
CA ILE A 132 20.03 -20.30 3.74
C ILE A 132 19.54 -19.68 5.05
N GLN A 133 20.48 -19.18 5.85
CA GLN A 133 20.17 -18.52 7.13
C GLN A 133 19.49 -17.15 7.00
N LYS A 134 19.82 -16.33 6.00
CA LYS A 134 19.21 -15.00 5.77
C LYS A 134 19.20 -14.69 4.28
N LEU A 135 18.12 -14.11 3.73
CA LEU A 135 18.09 -13.78 2.30
C LEU A 135 19.09 -12.66 1.99
N THR A 136 18.98 -11.55 2.73
CA THR A 136 19.80 -10.35 2.59
C THR A 136 20.43 -10.03 3.95
N PRO A 137 21.60 -10.63 4.28
CA PRO A 137 22.21 -10.51 5.61
C PRO A 137 22.62 -9.07 5.97
N ASN A 138 22.90 -8.23 4.98
CA ASN A 138 23.35 -6.85 5.16
C ASN A 138 22.23 -5.82 4.91
N LEU A 139 20.97 -6.25 4.80
CA LEU A 139 19.84 -5.33 4.65
C LEU A 139 19.64 -4.55 5.96
N ARG A 140 19.95 -3.25 5.92
CA ARG A 140 19.86 -2.35 7.07
C ARG A 140 18.58 -1.53 7.05
N PHE A 141 18.21 -1.00 5.88
CA PHE A 141 17.16 0.03 5.78
C PHE A 141 15.92 -0.49 5.07
N ILE A 142 14.77 -0.40 5.74
CA ILE A 142 13.45 -0.69 5.15
C ILE A 142 12.74 0.63 4.90
N VAL A 143 12.83 1.09 3.64
CA VAL A 143 12.30 2.38 3.22
C VAL A 143 10.83 2.21 2.83
N ARG A 144 9.96 3.02 3.44
CA ARG A 144 8.56 3.09 3.03
C ARG A 144 8.43 4.10 1.91
N ASP A 145 7.68 3.75 0.86
CA ASP A 145 7.47 4.60 -0.31
C ASP A 145 6.99 6.01 0.08
N LYS A 146 7.82 7.01 -0.22
CA LYS A 146 7.56 8.41 0.09
C LYS A 146 6.40 8.99 -0.72
N ALA A 147 6.15 8.47 -1.92
CA ALA A 147 4.99 8.87 -2.72
C ALA A 147 3.69 8.52 -2.00
N HIS A 148 3.55 7.27 -1.52
CA HIS A 148 2.40 6.85 -0.72
C HIS A 148 2.30 7.60 0.62
N SER A 149 3.42 7.86 1.27
CA SER A 149 3.47 8.65 2.52
C SER A 149 2.99 10.09 2.32
N SER A 150 3.42 10.77 1.26
CA SER A 150 3.00 12.15 0.97
C SER A 150 1.49 12.30 0.70
N ARG A 151 0.86 11.29 0.06
CA ARG A 151 -0.61 11.24 -0.13
C ARG A 151 -1.38 11.29 1.19
N ARG A 152 -0.85 10.66 2.24
CA ARG A 152 -1.54 10.55 3.54
C ARG A 152 -1.54 11.86 4.32
N ILE A 153 -0.60 12.76 4.04
CA ILE A 153 -0.51 14.11 4.63
C ILE A 153 -1.77 14.92 4.31
N THR A 154 -2.39 14.71 3.15
CA THR A 154 -3.63 15.41 2.77
C THR A 154 -4.87 14.61 3.09
N GLN A 155 -4.88 13.33 2.72
CA GLN A 155 -6.10 12.52 2.74
C GLN A 155 -6.66 12.29 4.14
N ARG A 156 -5.80 12.01 5.12
CA ARG A 156 -6.26 11.68 6.47
C ARG A 156 -6.76 12.92 7.21
N PRO A 157 -6.05 14.06 7.21
CA PRO A 157 -6.56 15.27 7.83
C PRO A 157 -7.90 15.75 7.27
N TRP A 158 -8.11 15.69 5.94
CA TRP A 158 -9.42 16.04 5.36
C TRP A 158 -10.55 15.09 5.78
N SER A 159 -10.23 13.84 6.13
CA SER A 159 -11.22 12.88 6.59
C SER A 159 -11.57 13.04 8.07
N ALA A 160 -10.69 13.67 8.85
CA ALA A 160 -10.87 13.93 10.27
C ALA A 160 -11.84 15.10 10.52
N ASP A 161 -11.85 16.12 9.65
CA ASP A 161 -12.80 17.23 9.69
C ASP A 161 -14.08 16.91 8.90
N SER A 162 -15.24 16.93 9.56
CA SER A 162 -16.53 16.60 8.93
C SER A 162 -16.97 17.64 7.89
N ALA A 163 -16.65 18.92 8.08
CA ALA A 163 -17.00 20.00 7.15
C ALA A 163 -16.11 19.97 5.90
N LEU A 164 -14.81 19.71 6.04
CA LEU A 164 -13.90 19.52 4.89
C LEU A 164 -14.30 18.28 4.09
N ARG A 165 -14.62 17.18 4.78
CA ARG A 165 -15.11 15.95 4.15
C ARG A 165 -16.42 16.17 3.38
N ASP A 166 -17.35 16.93 3.94
CA ASP A 166 -18.62 17.28 3.29
C ASP A 166 -18.41 18.02 1.96
N VAL A 167 -17.52 19.02 1.95
CA VAL A 167 -17.12 19.76 0.75
C VAL A 167 -16.53 18.85 -0.32
N LEU A 168 -15.61 17.97 0.08
CA LEU A 168 -14.99 17.01 -0.85
C LEU A 168 -16.02 16.03 -1.43
N LEU A 169 -16.96 15.56 -0.62
CA LEU A 169 -17.98 14.60 -1.05
C LEU A 169 -18.92 15.20 -2.11
N HIS A 170 -19.39 16.44 -1.91
CA HIS A 170 -20.32 17.08 -2.83
C HIS A 170 -19.65 17.56 -4.12
N LEU A 171 -18.39 18.02 -4.06
CA LEU A 171 -17.69 18.52 -5.24
C LEU A 171 -16.97 17.42 -6.03
N CYS A 172 -16.30 16.47 -5.37
CA CYS A 172 -15.33 15.60 -6.03
C CYS A 172 -15.50 14.10 -5.73
N THR A 173 -15.43 13.69 -4.47
CA THR A 173 -15.20 12.29 -4.08
C THR A 173 -16.47 11.46 -4.00
N GLY A 174 -17.62 12.06 -3.67
CA GLY A 174 -18.90 11.37 -3.52
C GLY A 174 -19.37 10.76 -4.84
N LYS A 175 -20.09 9.63 -4.77
CA LYS A 175 -20.64 8.96 -5.98
C LYS A 175 -21.57 9.88 -6.79
N GLY A 176 -22.30 10.75 -6.09
CA GLY A 176 -23.19 11.76 -6.68
C GLY A 176 -22.57 13.15 -6.80
N SER A 177 -21.24 13.30 -6.73
CA SER A 177 -20.60 14.61 -6.80
C SER A 177 -20.81 15.28 -8.16
N ILE A 178 -20.87 16.61 -8.17
CA ILE A 178 -21.10 17.37 -9.40
C ILE A 178 -19.98 17.12 -10.43
N ALA A 179 -18.72 17.01 -9.99
CA ALA A 179 -17.60 16.75 -10.89
C ALA A 179 -17.66 15.37 -11.53
N LYS A 180 -18.07 14.32 -10.79
CA LYS A 180 -18.25 12.97 -11.36
C LYS A 180 -19.46 12.89 -12.28
N MET A 181 -20.54 13.58 -11.95
CA MET A 181 -21.71 13.66 -12.81
C MET A 181 -21.37 14.29 -14.17
N ILE A 182 -20.64 15.41 -14.18
CA ILE A 182 -20.13 16.04 -15.41
C ILE A 182 -19.09 15.14 -16.10
N HIS A 183 -18.23 14.46 -15.35
CA HIS A 183 -17.18 13.65 -15.95
C HIS A 183 -17.71 12.38 -16.62
N HIS A 184 -18.70 11.69 -16.05
CA HIS A 184 -19.15 10.39 -16.54
C HIS A 184 -20.31 10.43 -17.54
N SER A 185 -21.01 11.57 -17.69
CA SER A 185 -22.06 11.73 -18.69
C SER A 185 -21.57 12.61 -19.84
N ASP A 186 -21.51 12.07 -21.05
CA ASP A 186 -21.09 12.82 -22.24
C ASP A 186 -22.02 14.00 -22.55
N GLU A 187 -23.32 13.85 -22.29
CA GLU A 187 -24.32 14.90 -22.48
C GLU A 187 -24.13 16.05 -21.47
N ILE A 188 -24.02 15.74 -20.17
CA ILE A 188 -23.81 16.75 -19.12
C ILE A 188 -22.44 17.42 -19.32
N ARG A 189 -21.43 16.67 -19.75
CA ARG A 189 -20.12 17.20 -20.11
C ARG A 189 -20.21 18.22 -21.25
N ARG A 190 -21.01 17.95 -22.27
CA ARG A 190 -21.25 18.89 -23.39
C ARG A 190 -21.94 20.17 -22.90
N ILE A 191 -22.94 20.04 -22.03
CA ILE A 191 -23.64 21.19 -21.43
C ILE A 191 -22.65 22.05 -20.63
N PHE A 192 -21.85 21.42 -19.77
CA PHE A 192 -20.81 22.10 -18.99
C PHE A 192 -19.80 22.81 -19.89
N ALA A 193 -19.29 22.15 -20.93
CA ALA A 193 -18.31 22.73 -21.84
C ALA A 193 -18.85 23.97 -22.56
N ASN A 194 -20.16 24.01 -22.86
CA ASN A 194 -20.79 25.20 -23.42
C ASN A 194 -20.83 26.34 -22.40
N PHE A 195 -21.30 26.08 -21.18
CA PHE A 195 -21.33 27.11 -20.14
C PHE A 195 -19.92 27.58 -19.74
N ALA A 196 -18.93 26.69 -19.71
CA ALA A 196 -17.55 27.05 -19.41
C ALA A 196 -16.92 27.99 -20.47
N LYS A 197 -17.43 27.97 -21.71
CA LYS A 197 -17.01 28.92 -22.77
C LYS A 197 -17.73 30.26 -22.68
N THR A 198 -18.97 30.28 -22.21
CA THR A 198 -19.83 31.47 -22.24
C THR A 198 -19.90 32.22 -20.91
N SER A 199 -19.64 31.55 -19.79
CA SER A 199 -19.63 32.17 -18.45
C SER A 199 -18.33 32.95 -18.22
N SER A 200 -18.39 33.99 -17.38
CA SER A 200 -17.21 34.61 -16.80
C SER A 200 -16.39 33.53 -16.09
N SER A 201 -15.19 33.25 -16.60
CA SER A 201 -14.26 32.31 -15.99
C SER A 201 -12.88 32.93 -15.93
N ASN A 202 -12.15 32.61 -14.86
CA ASN A 202 -10.81 33.16 -14.63
C ASN A 202 -9.72 32.41 -15.45
N ALA A 203 -10.12 31.60 -16.43
CA ALA A 203 -9.24 30.87 -17.33
C ALA A 203 -9.65 31.13 -18.80
N ILE A 204 -8.69 31.53 -19.62
CA ILE A 204 -8.95 31.91 -21.03
C ILE A 204 -9.34 30.69 -21.88
N THR A 205 -8.86 29.49 -21.55
CA THR A 205 -9.23 28.24 -22.25
C THR A 205 -10.26 27.45 -21.43
N ALA A 206 -11.51 27.43 -21.89
CA ALA A 206 -12.59 26.69 -21.26
C ALA A 206 -12.30 25.19 -21.12
N ALA A 207 -12.44 24.64 -19.92
CA ALA A 207 -12.32 23.22 -19.68
C ALA A 207 -13.49 22.45 -20.30
N THR A 208 -13.21 21.36 -21.01
CA THR A 208 -14.23 20.49 -21.62
C THR A 208 -14.65 19.32 -20.72
N ASN A 209 -13.97 19.10 -19.60
CA ASN A 209 -14.28 18.02 -18.65
C ASN A 209 -13.78 18.36 -17.24
N MET A 210 -14.15 17.55 -16.25
CA MET A 210 -13.68 17.72 -14.86
C MET A 210 -12.44 16.86 -14.52
N SER A 211 -12.09 15.89 -15.38
CA SER A 211 -10.97 14.94 -15.14
C SER A 211 -11.07 14.19 -13.80
N ALA A 212 -12.28 13.85 -13.35
CA ALA A 212 -12.52 13.19 -12.08
C ALA A 212 -12.24 11.67 -12.19
N ALA A 213 -11.02 11.24 -11.88
CA ALA A 213 -10.71 9.82 -11.76
C ALA A 213 -10.90 9.34 -10.31
N GLY A 214 -11.33 8.09 -10.13
CA GLY A 214 -11.55 7.50 -8.78
C GLY A 214 -10.35 6.72 -8.23
N HIS A 215 -9.30 6.54 -9.02
CA HIS A 215 -8.24 5.56 -8.71
C HIS A 215 -7.11 6.09 -7.81
N ARG A 216 -6.95 7.41 -7.66
CA ARG A 216 -5.91 8.04 -6.84
C ARG A 216 -6.43 9.30 -6.18
N PHE A 217 -6.11 9.54 -4.92
CA PHE A 217 -6.60 10.72 -4.20
C PHE A 217 -6.13 12.04 -4.85
N GLU A 218 -4.92 12.07 -5.40
CA GLU A 218 -4.37 13.22 -6.14
C GLU A 218 -5.17 13.58 -7.39
N SER A 219 -5.90 12.62 -7.95
CA SER A 219 -6.77 12.87 -9.09
C SER A 219 -8.01 13.69 -8.72
N HIS A 220 -8.17 14.05 -7.44
CA HIS A 220 -9.21 14.96 -6.96
C HIS A 220 -8.77 16.43 -6.90
N ALA A 221 -7.46 16.74 -6.93
CA ALA A 221 -6.99 18.14 -6.94
C ALA A 221 -7.48 18.89 -8.19
N LYS A 222 -7.45 18.22 -9.35
CA LYS A 222 -7.88 18.77 -10.64
C LYS A 222 -9.40 19.02 -10.73
N PRO A 223 -10.30 18.06 -10.44
CA PRO A 223 -11.74 18.32 -10.41
C PRO A 223 -12.11 19.35 -9.34
N LEU A 224 -11.43 19.37 -8.19
CA LEU A 224 -11.68 20.37 -7.16
C LEU A 224 -11.30 21.78 -7.63
N GLY A 225 -10.10 21.95 -8.18
CA GLY A 225 -9.65 23.22 -8.74
C GLY A 225 -10.53 23.71 -9.91
N ARG A 226 -10.95 22.81 -10.80
CA ARG A 226 -11.89 23.15 -11.89
C ARG A 226 -13.27 23.52 -11.38
N SER A 227 -13.77 22.88 -10.31
CA SER A 227 -15.04 23.26 -9.70
C SER A 227 -14.99 24.68 -9.13
N CYS A 228 -13.82 25.11 -8.65
CA CYS A 228 -13.61 26.48 -8.16
C CYS A 228 -13.49 27.49 -9.32
N ILE A 229 -12.67 27.20 -10.34
CA ILE A 229 -12.46 28.10 -11.50
C ILE A 229 -13.75 28.30 -12.31
N TYR A 230 -14.54 27.23 -12.47
CA TYR A 230 -15.72 27.21 -13.33
C TYR A 230 -17.02 27.09 -12.51
N ILE A 231 -17.08 27.71 -11.33
CA ILE A 231 -18.24 27.58 -10.44
C ILE A 231 -19.55 28.06 -11.10
N HIS A 232 -19.51 29.18 -11.82
CA HIS A 232 -20.66 29.68 -12.58
C HIS A 232 -21.17 28.65 -13.59
N ALA A 233 -20.27 28.10 -14.41
CA ALA A 233 -20.62 27.06 -15.37
C ALA A 233 -21.13 25.79 -14.69
N THR A 234 -20.59 25.45 -13.53
CA THR A 234 -21.00 24.29 -12.73
C THR A 234 -22.44 24.46 -12.20
N ILE A 235 -22.79 25.64 -11.69
CA ILE A 235 -24.14 25.98 -11.22
C ILE A 235 -25.14 25.99 -12.37
N LEU A 236 -24.81 26.64 -13.50
CA LEU A 236 -25.68 26.66 -14.69
C LEU A 236 -25.90 25.24 -15.24
N THR A 237 -24.87 24.40 -15.22
CA THR A 237 -24.99 22.99 -15.60
C THR A 237 -25.94 22.25 -14.66
N ALA A 238 -25.79 22.42 -13.34
CA ALA A 238 -26.67 21.79 -12.37
C ALA A 238 -28.13 22.26 -12.51
N LEU A 239 -28.36 23.57 -12.73
CA LEU A 239 -29.69 24.13 -12.98
C LEU A 239 -30.33 23.54 -14.24
N ARG A 240 -29.55 23.44 -15.33
CA ARG A 240 -30.03 22.85 -16.58
C ARG A 240 -30.40 21.37 -16.38
N VAL A 241 -29.53 20.60 -15.72
CA VAL A 241 -29.76 19.18 -15.42
C VAL A 241 -31.01 18.99 -14.58
N TRP A 242 -31.16 19.77 -13.51
CA TRP A 242 -32.32 19.69 -12.62
C TRP A 242 -33.63 20.04 -13.33
N ARG A 243 -33.63 21.05 -14.23
CA ARG A 243 -34.84 21.48 -14.95
C ARG A 243 -35.24 20.56 -16.11
N THR A 244 -34.27 19.88 -16.73
CA THR A 244 -34.50 19.16 -18.00
C THR A 244 -34.53 17.64 -17.85
N ARG A 245 -33.98 17.09 -16.77
CA ARG A 245 -33.91 15.64 -16.55
C ARG A 245 -34.84 15.21 -15.42
N THR A 246 -35.32 13.98 -15.52
CA THR A 246 -36.19 13.32 -14.53
C THR A 246 -35.52 12.14 -13.84
N ASP A 247 -34.29 11.80 -14.23
CA ASP A 247 -33.51 10.70 -13.65
C ASP A 247 -32.80 11.11 -12.34
N GLU A 248 -32.07 10.17 -11.74
CA GLU A 248 -31.35 10.38 -10.47
C GLU A 248 -30.35 11.56 -10.55
N SER A 249 -29.87 11.91 -11.75
CA SER A 249 -28.98 13.07 -11.94
C SER A 249 -29.67 14.40 -11.63
N SER A 250 -30.98 14.51 -11.85
CA SER A 250 -31.78 15.68 -11.50
C SER A 250 -31.86 15.88 -9.98
N SER A 251 -32.14 14.81 -9.23
CA SER A 251 -32.15 14.83 -7.77
C SER A 251 -30.77 15.18 -7.18
N ARG A 252 -29.69 14.66 -7.78
CA ARG A 252 -28.31 14.99 -7.37
C ARG A 252 -27.96 16.45 -7.67
N ALA A 253 -28.37 16.98 -8.82
CA ALA A 253 -28.16 18.38 -9.17
C ALA A 253 -28.95 19.32 -8.25
N LYS A 254 -30.21 19.00 -7.92
CA LYS A 254 -31.01 19.74 -6.92
C LYS A 254 -30.30 19.76 -5.57
N ARG A 255 -29.84 18.60 -5.09
CA ARG A 255 -29.11 18.47 -3.82
C ARG A 255 -27.85 19.34 -3.80
N PHE A 256 -27.08 19.35 -4.90
CA PHE A 256 -25.91 20.20 -5.02
C PHE A 256 -26.28 21.69 -4.95
N LEU A 257 -27.29 22.14 -5.70
CA LEU A 257 -27.75 23.53 -5.69
C LEU A 257 -28.25 23.98 -4.32
N SER A 258 -28.93 23.11 -3.59
CA SER A 258 -29.37 23.38 -2.21
C SER A 258 -28.24 23.36 -1.18
N TRP A 259 -27.09 22.77 -1.51
CA TRP A 259 -25.94 22.65 -0.62
C TRP A 259 -24.94 23.81 -0.77
N VAL A 260 -24.85 24.40 -1.96
CA VAL A 260 -23.89 25.48 -2.26
C VAL A 260 -24.16 26.73 -1.41
N SER A 261 -23.10 27.26 -0.80
CA SER A 261 -23.07 28.55 -0.07
C SER A 261 -21.67 29.17 -0.14
N ASP A 262 -21.55 30.46 0.22
CA ASP A 262 -20.30 31.20 0.26
C ASP A 262 -19.24 30.50 1.11
N GLU A 263 -19.60 30.07 2.32
CA GLU A 263 -18.71 29.31 3.21
C GLU A 263 -18.19 28.03 2.53
N LYS A 264 -19.08 27.26 1.89
CA LYS A 264 -18.69 26.00 1.25
C LYS A 264 -17.79 26.22 0.05
N MET A 265 -18.02 27.29 -0.72
CA MET A 265 -17.22 27.60 -1.91
C MET A 265 -15.85 28.21 -1.53
N LEU A 266 -15.80 29.06 -0.51
CA LEU A 266 -14.53 29.55 0.04
C LEU A 266 -13.71 28.39 0.61
N GLN A 267 -14.33 27.52 1.40
CA GLN A 267 -13.67 26.33 1.95
C GLN A 267 -13.16 25.40 0.83
N ALA A 268 -13.94 25.21 -0.24
CA ALA A 268 -13.53 24.42 -1.39
C ALA A 268 -12.31 25.00 -2.10
N ALA A 269 -12.24 26.33 -2.21
CA ALA A 269 -11.11 27.02 -2.81
C ALA A 269 -9.83 26.88 -1.97
N MET A 270 -9.92 27.00 -0.64
CA MET A 270 -8.79 26.74 0.26
C MET A 270 -8.32 25.27 0.20
N LEU A 271 -9.26 24.32 0.09
CA LEU A 271 -8.95 22.92 -0.12
C LEU A 271 -8.29 22.67 -1.48
N ALA A 272 -8.74 23.35 -2.54
CA ALA A 272 -8.08 23.30 -3.85
C ALA A 272 -6.67 23.90 -3.79
N ASP A 273 -6.46 24.89 -2.91
CA ASP A 273 -5.15 25.43 -2.64
C ASP A 273 -4.24 24.41 -1.97
N ALA A 274 -4.64 23.86 -0.83
CA ALA A 274 -3.91 22.77 -0.19
C ALA A 274 -3.64 21.60 -1.16
N ALA A 275 -4.64 21.18 -1.93
CA ALA A 275 -4.56 20.05 -2.86
C ALA A 275 -3.48 20.19 -3.93
N ASP A 276 -3.32 21.36 -4.56
CA ASP A 276 -2.28 21.55 -5.59
C ASP A 276 -0.88 21.56 -4.99
N SER A 277 -0.70 22.22 -3.84
CA SER A 277 0.60 22.28 -3.17
C SER A 277 1.06 20.89 -2.72
N SER A 278 0.15 20.11 -2.12
CA SER A 278 0.45 18.74 -1.74
C SER A 278 0.61 17.80 -2.94
N LEU A 279 -0.10 18.04 -4.05
CA LEU A 279 0.11 17.31 -5.29
C LEU A 279 1.48 17.60 -5.90
N HIS A 280 1.95 18.84 -5.81
CA HIS A 280 3.29 19.19 -6.25
C HIS A 280 4.35 18.44 -5.44
N PHE A 281 4.23 18.46 -4.11
CA PHE A 281 5.08 17.69 -3.20
C PHE A 281 5.01 16.19 -3.48
N THR A 282 3.81 15.64 -3.67
CA THR A 282 3.63 14.21 -3.97
C THR A 282 4.29 13.81 -5.29
N ARG A 283 4.21 14.64 -6.34
CA ARG A 283 4.88 14.39 -7.63
C ARG A 283 6.39 14.41 -7.53
N LEU A 284 6.95 15.21 -6.62
CA LEU A 284 8.37 15.18 -6.33
C LEU A 284 8.76 13.85 -5.66
N MET A 285 7.97 13.43 -4.66
CA MET A 285 8.14 12.14 -3.97
C MET A 285 7.89 10.92 -4.85
N ASP A 286 7.14 11.05 -5.95
CA ASP A 286 6.83 9.98 -6.92
C ASP A 286 7.95 9.80 -7.97
N ARG A 287 9.11 10.43 -7.82
CA ARG A 287 10.28 10.20 -8.67
C ARG A 287 11.15 9.09 -8.06
N GLU A 288 11.34 7.97 -8.77
CA GLU A 288 12.25 6.89 -8.33
C GLU A 288 13.70 7.42 -8.13
N ASP A 289 14.11 8.37 -8.97
CA ASP A 289 15.43 9.03 -8.92
C ASP A 289 15.46 10.32 -8.08
N LEU A 290 14.46 10.54 -7.22
CA LEU A 290 14.50 11.64 -6.24
C LEU A 290 15.83 11.60 -5.46
N ASP A 291 16.52 12.73 -5.41
CA ASP A 291 17.72 12.89 -4.60
C ASP A 291 17.34 12.94 -3.10
N PRO A 292 17.79 11.98 -2.26
CA PRO A 292 17.52 12.02 -0.84
C PRO A 292 18.06 13.28 -0.14
N ALA A 293 19.09 13.93 -0.70
CA ALA A 293 19.70 15.11 -0.09
C ALA A 293 18.75 16.32 -0.02
N ILE A 294 17.80 16.43 -0.95
CA ILE A 294 16.82 17.53 -0.94
C ILE A 294 15.59 17.23 -0.08
N LEU A 295 15.41 15.98 0.37
CA LEU A 295 14.18 15.53 1.03
C LEU A 295 13.80 16.38 2.24
N SER A 296 14.77 16.66 3.12
CA SER A 296 14.57 17.44 4.35
C SER A 296 14.14 18.87 4.03
N THR A 297 14.86 19.52 3.12
CA THR A 297 14.55 20.87 2.64
C THR A 297 13.15 20.94 2.03
N GLU A 298 12.78 19.97 1.18
CA GLU A 298 11.47 19.94 0.52
C GLU A 298 10.31 19.69 1.50
N CYS A 299 10.51 18.84 2.51
CA CYS A 299 9.54 18.65 3.59
C CYS A 299 9.32 19.96 4.38
N HIS A 300 10.42 20.64 4.72
CA HIS A 300 10.39 21.89 5.45
C HIS A 300 9.70 23.00 4.64
N MET A 301 10.10 23.19 3.37
CA MET A 301 9.53 24.18 2.47
C MET A 301 8.03 23.96 2.23
N TYR A 302 7.61 22.70 2.10
CA TYR A 302 6.19 22.35 1.99
C TYR A 302 5.42 22.80 3.24
N LEU A 303 5.90 22.46 4.44
CA LEU A 303 5.24 22.83 5.69
C LEU A 303 5.23 24.34 5.92
N ALA A 304 6.36 25.02 5.70
CA ALA A 304 6.48 26.47 5.79
C ALA A 304 5.46 27.16 4.87
N SER A 305 5.34 26.69 3.62
CA SER A 305 4.35 27.21 2.68
C SER A 305 2.91 27.02 3.18
N MET A 306 2.58 25.88 3.80
CA MET A 306 1.23 25.65 4.36
C MET A 306 0.95 26.54 5.57
N LYS A 307 1.95 26.76 6.44
CA LYS A 307 1.85 27.68 7.58
C LYS A 307 1.66 29.13 7.10
N ALA A 308 2.42 29.59 6.12
CA ALA A 308 2.25 30.94 5.54
C ALA A 308 0.82 31.13 5.01
N LEU A 309 0.34 30.17 4.21
CA LEU A 309 -0.98 30.30 3.60
C LEU A 309 -2.10 30.31 4.65
N PHE A 310 -2.14 29.34 5.55
CA PHE A 310 -3.31 29.10 6.40
C PHE A 310 -3.16 29.56 7.85
N CYS A 311 -1.96 29.57 8.40
CA CYS A 311 -1.73 30.03 9.78
C CYS A 311 -1.56 31.55 9.82
N GLU A 312 -0.81 32.13 8.88
CA GLU A 312 -0.64 33.59 8.78
C GLU A 312 -1.73 34.29 7.95
N GLY A 313 -2.62 33.51 7.33
CA GLY A 313 -3.73 34.06 6.53
C GLY A 313 -3.33 34.62 5.17
N GLN A 314 -2.08 34.42 4.70
CA GLN A 314 -1.64 34.92 3.39
C GLN A 314 -2.44 34.33 2.21
N ILE A 315 -3.25 33.27 2.43
CA ILE A 315 -4.09 32.63 1.42
C ILE A 315 -5.09 33.59 0.74
N PHE A 316 -5.50 34.67 1.41
CA PHE A 316 -6.45 35.63 0.85
C PHE A 316 -5.79 36.57 -0.17
N ASP A 317 -4.53 36.94 0.05
CA ASP A 317 -3.81 37.93 -0.75
C ASP A 317 -2.99 37.29 -1.88
N ARG A 318 -2.51 36.07 -1.66
CA ARG A 318 -1.70 35.34 -2.64
C ARG A 318 -2.55 34.84 -3.82
N PHE A 319 -1.98 34.87 -5.01
CA PHE A 319 -2.65 34.35 -6.21
C PHE A 319 -2.89 32.83 -6.08
N GLY A 320 -4.14 32.40 -6.17
CA GLY A 320 -4.55 31.01 -6.01
C GLY A 320 -6.04 30.80 -6.26
N PHE A 321 -6.55 29.62 -5.91
CA PHE A 321 -7.98 29.34 -6.03
C PHE A 321 -8.80 30.18 -5.06
N THR A 322 -8.31 30.40 -3.84
CA THR A 322 -8.98 31.20 -2.79
C THR A 322 -9.15 32.64 -3.21
N SER A 323 -8.07 33.34 -3.59
CA SER A 323 -8.16 34.72 -4.08
C SER A 323 -8.99 34.85 -5.37
N THR A 324 -9.00 33.82 -6.22
CA THR A 324 -9.88 33.74 -7.40
C THR A 324 -11.36 33.58 -7.01
N MET A 325 -11.65 32.72 -6.02
CA MET A 325 -12.99 32.49 -5.51
C MET A 325 -13.52 33.73 -4.79
N MET A 326 -12.69 34.43 -4.02
CA MET A 326 -13.03 35.71 -3.40
C MET A 326 -13.51 36.75 -4.42
N LYS A 327 -12.83 36.86 -5.56
CA LYS A 327 -13.26 37.72 -6.68
C LYS A 327 -14.57 37.26 -7.32
N THR A 328 -14.78 35.95 -7.38
CA THR A 328 -15.98 35.36 -7.97
C THR A 328 -17.20 35.56 -7.07
N LEU A 329 -17.05 35.38 -5.75
CA LEU A 329 -18.11 35.60 -4.76
C LEU A 329 -18.42 37.09 -4.53
N ALA A 330 -17.57 38.00 -4.98
CA ALA A 330 -17.89 39.43 -5.04
C ALA A 330 -18.88 39.78 -6.16
N GLN A 331 -19.24 38.80 -7.01
CA GLN A 331 -20.21 38.94 -8.10
C GLN A 331 -21.44 38.07 -7.78
N PRO A 332 -22.52 38.64 -7.21
CA PRO A 332 -23.69 37.87 -6.79
C PRO A 332 -24.33 37.09 -7.95
N MET A 333 -24.56 35.80 -7.75
CA MET A 333 -25.31 34.93 -8.65
C MET A 333 -26.61 34.49 -8.01
N VAL A 334 -27.73 35.00 -8.51
CA VAL A 334 -29.07 34.61 -8.06
C VAL A 334 -29.60 33.47 -8.92
N PHE A 335 -30.14 32.43 -8.29
CA PHE A 335 -30.78 31.31 -8.97
C PHE A 335 -31.93 30.72 -8.15
N GLN A 336 -32.88 30.09 -8.83
CA GLN A 336 -34.07 29.50 -8.21
C GLN A 336 -33.99 27.98 -8.18
N VAL A 337 -34.27 27.37 -7.03
CA VAL A 337 -34.33 25.92 -6.81
C VAL A 337 -35.71 25.56 -6.22
N GLY A 338 -36.63 25.18 -7.10
CA GLY A 338 -38.04 24.98 -6.75
C GLY A 338 -38.70 26.32 -6.43
N ALA A 339 -39.27 26.44 -5.23
CA ALA A 339 -39.85 27.68 -4.73
C ALA A 339 -38.82 28.61 -4.05
N GLU A 340 -37.61 28.12 -3.76
CA GLU A 340 -36.58 28.87 -3.04
C GLU A 340 -35.70 29.68 -4.01
N THR A 341 -35.57 30.97 -3.77
CA THR A 341 -34.56 31.84 -4.40
C THR A 341 -33.30 31.81 -3.56
N ARG A 342 -32.16 31.53 -4.19
CA ARG A 342 -30.84 31.50 -3.55
C ARG A 342 -29.91 32.49 -4.22
N CYS A 343 -28.99 33.03 -3.44
CA CYS A 343 -27.89 33.84 -3.92
C CYS A 343 -26.57 33.17 -3.51
N LEU A 344 -25.59 33.17 -4.41
CA LEU A 344 -24.20 32.84 -4.12
C LEU A 344 -23.37 34.10 -4.33
N GLY A 345 -22.63 34.50 -3.31
CA GLY A 345 -21.86 35.73 -3.30
C GLY A 345 -22.68 36.97 -2.95
N ASP A 346 -21.96 38.04 -2.58
CA ASP A 346 -22.45 39.35 -2.19
C ASP A 346 -21.55 40.42 -2.83
N ALA A 347 -22.10 41.56 -3.23
CA ALA A 347 -21.33 42.69 -3.75
C ALA A 347 -20.35 43.25 -2.70
N ALA A 348 -20.64 43.10 -1.41
CA ALA A 348 -19.73 43.41 -0.31
C ALA A 348 -18.58 42.38 -0.17
N GLY A 349 -18.63 41.28 -0.92
CA GLY A 349 -17.71 40.15 -0.82
C GLY A 349 -18.05 39.20 0.32
N VAL A 350 -17.16 38.23 0.57
CA VAL A 350 -17.39 37.21 1.62
C VAL A 350 -17.28 37.82 3.02
N ALA A 351 -18.26 37.54 3.87
CA ALA A 351 -18.31 38.01 5.25
C ALA A 351 -17.09 37.56 6.08
N ALA A 352 -16.67 38.41 7.03
CA ALA A 352 -15.42 38.22 7.78
C ALA A 352 -15.46 37.01 8.75
N ASP A 353 -16.62 36.71 9.30
CA ASP A 353 -16.89 35.52 10.10
C ASP A 353 -16.71 34.24 9.29
N VAL A 354 -17.22 34.21 8.05
CA VAL A 354 -17.06 33.09 7.11
C VAL A 354 -15.59 32.86 6.77
N LYS A 355 -14.83 33.94 6.51
CA LYS A 355 -13.37 33.86 6.31
C LYS A 355 -12.67 33.25 7.52
N THR A 356 -13.03 33.72 8.71
CA THR A 356 -12.43 33.29 9.98
C THR A 356 -12.69 31.80 10.23
N ILE A 357 -13.92 31.34 10.08
CA ILE A 357 -14.30 29.93 10.26
C ILE A 357 -13.58 29.03 9.25
N CYS A 358 -13.54 29.42 7.97
CA CYS A 358 -12.83 28.64 6.94
C CYS A 358 -11.33 28.55 7.23
N LEU A 359 -10.71 29.66 7.66
CA LEU A 359 -9.30 29.71 8.00
C LEU A 359 -8.99 28.83 9.23
N GLN A 360 -9.80 28.90 10.30
CA GLN A 360 -9.63 28.08 11.50
C GLN A 360 -9.68 26.56 11.21
N ARG A 361 -10.56 26.13 10.30
CA ARG A 361 -10.58 24.73 9.84
C ARG A 361 -9.31 24.36 9.09
N MET A 362 -8.79 25.26 8.25
CA MET A 362 -7.52 25.04 7.56
C MET A 362 -6.32 25.03 8.52
N GLN A 363 -6.34 25.82 9.59
CA GLN A 363 -5.32 25.77 10.65
C GLN A 363 -5.33 24.42 11.38
N SER A 364 -6.53 23.91 11.71
CA SER A 364 -6.70 22.55 12.27
C SER A 364 -6.17 21.48 11.31
N TRP A 365 -6.43 21.65 10.01
CA TRP A 365 -5.87 20.79 8.97
C TRP A 365 -4.33 20.86 8.91
N VAL A 366 -3.73 22.06 8.95
CA VAL A 366 -2.25 22.22 8.94
C VAL A 366 -1.62 21.53 10.14
N ARG A 367 -2.22 21.62 11.34
CA ARG A 367 -1.74 20.92 12.54
C ARG A 367 -1.72 19.40 12.35
N LEU A 368 -2.78 18.83 11.78
CA LEU A 368 -2.81 17.39 11.47
C LEU A 368 -1.86 17.02 10.33
N ALA A 369 -1.71 17.87 9.31
CA ALA A 369 -0.78 17.67 8.20
C ALA A 369 0.68 17.70 8.68
N GLU A 370 1.02 18.58 9.63
CA GLU A 370 2.34 18.63 10.28
C GLU A 370 2.61 17.34 11.07
N ALA A 371 1.66 16.90 11.90
CA ALA A 371 1.80 15.64 12.63
C ALA A 371 1.95 14.43 11.70
N ALA A 372 1.18 14.40 10.60
CA ALA A 372 1.30 13.37 9.56
C ALA A 372 2.65 13.44 8.83
N LEU A 373 3.14 14.64 8.48
CA LEU A 373 4.45 14.84 7.86
C LEU A 373 5.56 14.32 8.77
N GLN A 374 5.55 14.67 10.06
CA GLN A 374 6.53 14.18 11.05
C GLN A 374 6.47 12.66 11.25
N ALA A 375 5.29 12.04 11.13
CA ALA A 375 5.13 10.59 11.26
C ALA A 375 5.55 9.82 9.98
N GLU A 376 5.39 10.42 8.80
CA GLU A 376 5.68 9.82 7.50
C GLU A 376 7.12 10.11 7.03
N PHE A 377 7.67 11.27 7.40
CA PHE A 377 8.99 11.79 7.06
C PHE A 377 9.78 12.21 8.32
N PRO A 378 9.97 11.30 9.29
CA PRO A 378 10.63 11.64 10.55
C PRO A 378 12.06 12.12 10.32
N GLU A 379 12.45 13.19 11.03
CA GLU A 379 13.78 13.82 10.96
C GLU A 379 14.94 12.86 11.28
N PHE A 380 14.67 11.85 12.12
CA PHE A 380 15.63 10.83 12.53
C PHE A 380 15.78 9.67 11.51
N GLU A 381 15.14 9.75 10.34
CA GLU A 381 15.33 8.77 9.27
C GLU A 381 16.64 9.06 8.50
N LEU A 382 17.39 8.03 8.16
CA LEU A 382 18.66 8.20 7.44
C LEU A 382 18.52 9.00 6.13
N ALA A 383 17.38 8.84 5.43
CA ALA A 383 17.09 9.59 4.21
C ALA A 383 17.14 11.11 4.42
N GLN A 384 16.70 11.60 5.58
CA GLN A 384 16.73 13.04 5.91
C GLN A 384 18.17 13.52 6.19
N ALA A 385 19.01 12.66 6.77
CA ALA A 385 20.39 12.99 7.10
C ALA A 385 21.29 13.19 5.86
N PHE A 386 20.89 12.65 4.70
CA PHE A 386 21.61 12.89 3.45
C PHE A 386 21.57 14.34 2.98
N GLN A 387 20.81 15.22 3.65
CA GLN A 387 20.90 16.67 3.46
C GLN A 387 22.32 17.22 3.59
N MET A 388 23.21 16.56 4.34
CA MET A 388 24.64 16.92 4.39
C MET A 388 25.35 16.85 3.03
N PHE A 389 24.76 16.17 2.03
CA PHE A 389 25.27 16.07 0.66
C PHE A 389 24.59 17.02 -0.33
N ASP A 390 23.67 17.88 0.11
CA ASP A 390 23.07 18.89 -0.76
C ASP A 390 24.03 20.06 -0.98
N LEU A 391 24.51 20.22 -2.21
CA LEU A 391 25.42 21.28 -2.61
C LEU A 391 24.73 22.64 -2.86
N ALA A 392 23.40 22.73 -2.70
CA ALA A 392 22.61 23.95 -2.93
C ALA A 392 22.76 24.96 -1.79
N GLY A 393 22.97 24.44 -0.57
CA GLY A 393 23.19 25.25 0.62
C GLY A 393 24.67 25.51 0.89
N SER A 394 24.95 26.33 1.90
CA SER A 394 26.26 26.36 2.54
C SER A 394 26.60 24.98 3.08
N ALA A 395 27.88 24.64 3.24
CA ALA A 395 28.30 23.43 3.96
C ALA A 395 27.72 23.49 5.39
N ARG A 396 26.52 22.94 5.58
CA ARG A 396 25.85 22.96 6.88
C ARG A 396 26.69 22.08 7.79
N GLN A 397 27.27 22.66 8.83
CA GLN A 397 27.96 21.96 9.91
C GLN A 397 26.95 21.20 10.78
N ASP A 398 25.97 20.54 10.16
CA ASP A 398 24.88 19.90 10.86
C ASP A 398 25.40 18.59 11.43
N SER A 399 26.06 18.73 12.59
CA SER A 399 26.78 17.66 13.27
C SER A 399 25.89 16.44 13.50
N ALA A 400 24.58 16.67 13.70
CA ALA A 400 23.59 15.61 13.86
C ALA A 400 23.46 14.73 12.61
N ASN A 401 23.48 15.32 11.40
CA ASN A 401 23.37 14.55 10.17
C ASN A 401 24.62 13.70 9.91
N VAL A 402 25.80 14.27 10.12
CA VAL A 402 27.08 13.53 10.01
C VAL A 402 27.15 12.40 11.03
N GLU A 403 26.77 12.67 12.27
CA GLU A 403 26.71 11.67 13.34
C GLU A 403 25.73 10.55 13.00
N ARG A 404 24.54 10.88 12.49
CA ARG A 404 23.52 9.90 12.11
C ARG A 404 23.99 8.99 10.98
N VAL A 405 24.59 9.57 9.93
CA VAL A 405 25.14 8.79 8.81
C VAL A 405 26.30 7.91 9.29
N ALA A 406 27.21 8.44 10.12
CA ALA A 406 28.31 7.67 10.67
C ALA A 406 27.81 6.49 11.54
N GLN A 407 26.86 6.74 12.43
CA GLN A 407 26.25 5.73 13.30
C GLN A 407 25.52 4.64 12.50
N ALA A 408 24.65 5.02 11.57
CA ALA A 408 23.86 4.08 10.77
C ALA A 408 24.72 3.21 9.84
N LEU A 409 25.84 3.75 9.36
CA LEU A 409 26.75 3.04 8.45
C LEU A 409 27.90 2.32 9.16
N GLY A 410 28.17 2.64 10.43
CA GLY A 410 29.31 2.12 11.19
C GLY A 410 30.64 2.74 10.77
N LEU A 411 30.62 4.04 10.42
CA LEU A 411 31.79 4.80 9.97
C LEU A 411 32.40 5.61 11.11
N ASN A 412 33.68 5.96 10.97
CA ASN A 412 34.31 6.90 11.90
C ASN A 412 33.78 8.31 11.66
N ARG A 413 33.05 8.86 12.65
CA ARG A 413 32.47 10.22 12.59
C ARG A 413 33.51 11.30 12.31
N GLY A 414 34.64 11.27 13.02
CA GLY A 414 35.68 12.28 12.88
C GLY A 414 36.30 12.27 11.49
N ALA A 415 36.62 11.08 10.96
CA ALA A 415 37.11 10.92 9.60
C ALA A 415 36.08 11.40 8.57
N LEU A 416 34.81 10.97 8.69
CA LEU A 416 33.74 11.39 7.78
C LEU A 416 33.59 12.92 7.76
N GLN A 417 33.63 13.57 8.92
CA GLN A 417 33.49 15.02 9.03
C GLN A 417 34.65 15.76 8.36
N VAL A 418 35.90 15.33 8.61
CA VAL A 418 37.09 15.94 8.00
C VAL A 418 37.08 15.76 6.48
N GLU A 419 36.83 14.53 6.00
CA GLU A 419 36.78 14.25 4.57
C GLU A 419 35.64 15.02 3.87
N LEU A 420 34.47 15.14 4.52
CA LEU A 420 33.35 15.93 4.00
C LEU A 420 33.72 17.40 3.85
N GLN A 421 34.33 18.00 4.88
CA GLN A 421 34.72 19.42 4.87
C GLN A 421 35.77 19.72 3.80
N ASP A 422 36.67 18.77 3.51
CA ASP A 422 37.67 18.93 2.46
C ASP A 422 37.07 18.81 1.05
N VAL A 423 36.22 17.81 0.79
CA VAL A 423 35.70 17.56 -0.57
C VAL A 423 34.51 18.46 -0.92
N PHE A 424 33.66 18.84 0.05
CA PHE A 424 32.42 19.59 -0.21
C PHE A 424 32.61 20.86 -1.04
N PRO A 425 33.56 21.77 -0.73
CA PRO A 425 33.76 23.00 -1.51
C PRO A 425 34.12 22.72 -2.98
N ARG A 426 34.81 21.61 -3.25
CA ARG A 426 35.20 21.19 -4.61
C ARG A 426 33.98 20.70 -5.39
N ALA A 427 33.18 19.84 -4.77
CA ALA A 427 31.92 19.36 -5.35
C ALA A 427 30.95 20.54 -5.61
N GLN A 428 30.83 21.48 -4.66
CA GLN A 428 29.99 22.66 -4.82
C GLN A 428 30.43 23.53 -6.00
N ARG A 429 31.74 23.77 -6.15
CA ARG A 429 32.29 24.50 -7.31
C ARG A 429 31.95 23.82 -8.64
N LEU A 430 32.03 22.49 -8.71
CA LEU A 430 31.70 21.72 -9.92
C LEU A 430 30.22 21.84 -10.27
N ARG A 431 29.33 21.78 -9.28
CA ARG A 431 27.89 21.99 -9.47
C ARG A 431 27.60 23.39 -10.04
N SER A 432 28.24 24.42 -9.49
CA SER A 432 28.07 25.81 -9.95
C SER A 432 28.65 26.04 -11.34
N ALA A 433 29.78 25.42 -11.67
CA ALA A 433 30.40 25.51 -12.99
C ALA A 433 29.59 24.80 -14.10
N GLY A 434 28.90 23.71 -13.76
CA GLY A 434 28.02 22.98 -14.69
C GLY A 434 26.71 23.71 -15.04
N GLY A 435 26.32 24.72 -14.27
CA GLY A 435 25.05 25.47 -14.42
C GLY A 435 24.96 26.40 -15.63
N ASN A 436 26.06 26.66 -16.35
CA ASN A 436 26.10 27.58 -17.49
C ASN A 436 25.81 26.91 -18.85
N SER A 437 25.42 25.64 -18.90
CA SER A 437 25.01 24.98 -20.15
C SER A 437 23.50 25.16 -20.39
N SER A 438 23.17 25.92 -21.43
CA SER A 438 21.84 26.47 -21.76
C SER A 438 20.84 25.50 -22.40
N ASP A 439 20.88 24.20 -22.09
CA ASP A 439 19.90 23.23 -22.62
C ASP A 439 18.67 23.12 -21.71
N THR A 440 17.90 24.22 -21.67
CA THR A 440 16.66 24.37 -20.91
C THR A 440 15.51 23.62 -21.58
N SER A 441 15.51 22.29 -21.51
CA SER A 441 14.33 21.48 -21.85
C SER A 441 14.01 20.42 -20.80
N GLY A 442 13.30 20.87 -19.75
CA GLY A 442 12.43 20.01 -18.94
C GLY A 442 13.01 19.45 -17.63
N GLY A 443 12.69 20.11 -16.51
CA GLY A 443 12.25 19.50 -15.23
C GLY A 443 13.08 18.44 -14.48
N GLY A 444 14.24 18.01 -15.00
CA GLY A 444 15.08 16.94 -14.44
C GLY A 444 16.57 17.29 -14.34
N ALA A 445 16.97 18.53 -14.63
CA ALA A 445 18.37 18.94 -14.66
C ALA A 445 19.01 19.17 -13.26
N HIS A 446 18.21 19.46 -12.22
CA HIS A 446 18.76 19.77 -10.89
C HIS A 446 19.27 18.53 -10.14
N ASP A 447 18.55 17.40 -10.20
CA ASP A 447 18.88 16.17 -9.45
C ASP A 447 20.17 15.51 -9.97
N ASN A 448 20.40 15.58 -11.30
CA ASN A 448 21.58 14.97 -11.92
C ASN A 448 22.87 15.78 -11.68
N ASN A 449 22.75 17.09 -11.40
CA ASN A 449 23.92 17.94 -11.17
C ASN A 449 24.55 17.72 -9.78
N ASN A 450 23.75 17.40 -8.75
CA ASN A 450 24.26 17.21 -7.39
C ASN A 450 25.13 15.94 -7.26
N LYS A 451 24.58 14.78 -7.65
CA LYS A 451 25.30 13.49 -7.64
C LYS A 451 26.49 13.49 -8.63
N ALA A 452 26.32 14.04 -9.83
CA ALA A 452 27.42 14.13 -10.79
C ALA A 452 28.59 14.96 -10.26
N ALA A 453 28.31 16.07 -9.56
CA ALA A 453 29.36 16.91 -8.98
C ALA A 453 30.16 16.20 -7.88
N TRP A 454 29.49 15.41 -7.01
CA TRP A 454 30.18 14.55 -6.03
C TRP A 454 31.05 13.49 -6.68
N GLN A 455 30.53 12.83 -7.71
CA GLN A 455 31.25 11.81 -8.45
C GLN A 455 32.50 12.37 -9.12
N GLU A 456 32.36 13.49 -9.82
CA GLU A 456 33.46 14.18 -10.50
C GLU A 456 34.51 14.70 -9.50
N ALA A 457 34.09 15.23 -8.35
CA ALA A 457 35.00 15.68 -7.30
C ALA A 457 35.90 14.54 -6.80
N LEU A 458 35.31 13.38 -6.50
CA LEU A 458 36.07 12.21 -6.05
C LEU A 458 36.94 11.62 -7.15
N ALA A 459 36.47 11.60 -8.40
CA ALA A 459 37.26 11.12 -9.53
C ALA A 459 38.55 11.94 -9.70
N ARG A 460 38.46 13.27 -9.64
CA ARG A 460 39.64 14.18 -9.72
C ARG A 460 40.61 14.00 -8.56
N LEU A 461 40.11 13.77 -7.34
CA LEU A 461 40.97 13.52 -6.18
C LEU A 461 41.65 12.15 -6.25
N ALA A 462 41.00 11.16 -6.87
CA ALA A 462 41.52 9.81 -7.01
C ALA A 462 42.56 9.66 -8.14
N GLU A 463 42.60 10.59 -9.09
CA GLU A 463 43.45 10.53 -10.30
C GLU A 463 44.95 10.49 -9.98
N HIS A 464 45.39 11.27 -8.98
CA HIS A 464 46.81 11.37 -8.61
C HIS A 464 47.09 10.81 -7.22
N ARG A 465 48.09 9.90 -7.15
CA ARG A 465 48.49 9.23 -5.90
C ARG A 465 48.92 10.21 -4.79
N GLY A 466 49.56 11.32 -5.16
CA GLY A 466 49.95 12.38 -4.22
C GLY A 466 48.73 13.06 -3.59
N THR A 467 47.79 13.50 -4.44
CA THR A 467 46.52 14.11 -4.02
C THR A 467 45.72 13.17 -3.13
N ARG A 468 45.61 11.88 -3.47
CA ARG A 468 44.90 10.88 -2.65
C ARG A 468 45.49 10.68 -1.25
N LYS A 469 46.80 10.86 -1.07
CA LYS A 469 47.43 10.77 0.25
C LYS A 469 47.13 11.99 1.11
N VAL A 470 47.07 13.17 0.50
CA VAL A 470 46.81 14.45 1.19
C VAL A 470 45.32 14.62 1.48
N HIS A 471 44.46 14.15 0.58
CA HIS A 471 43.01 14.25 0.62
C HIS A 471 42.40 12.84 0.71
N PRO A 472 42.37 12.21 1.89
CA PRO A 472 41.69 10.93 2.07
C PRO A 472 40.18 11.08 1.81
N THR A 473 39.57 10.06 1.21
CA THR A 473 38.15 10.08 0.81
C THR A 473 37.42 8.76 1.08
N GLU A 474 38.06 7.83 1.79
CA GLU A 474 37.55 6.46 1.90
C GLU A 474 36.26 6.39 2.73
N THR A 475 36.20 7.13 3.84
CA THR A 475 35.04 7.15 4.73
C THR A 475 33.86 7.85 4.06
N LEU A 476 34.12 8.98 3.40
CA LEU A 476 33.16 9.75 2.63
C LEU A 476 32.62 8.95 1.45
N ARG A 477 33.48 8.21 0.74
CA ARG A 477 33.08 7.34 -0.38
C ARG A 477 32.08 6.28 0.06
N GLN A 478 32.31 5.63 1.21
CA GLN A 478 31.36 4.64 1.75
C GLN A 478 30.00 5.26 2.09
N ALA A 479 29.99 6.49 2.63
CA ALA A 479 28.75 7.22 2.88
C ALA A 479 28.03 7.62 1.57
N LEU A 480 28.79 8.09 0.57
CA LEU A 480 28.27 8.46 -0.75
C LEU A 480 27.73 7.26 -1.54
N VAL A 481 28.38 6.09 -1.45
CA VAL A 481 27.87 4.85 -2.06
C VAL A 481 26.46 4.55 -1.54
N GLN A 482 26.26 4.64 -0.21
CA GLN A 482 24.94 4.39 0.36
C GLN A 482 23.93 5.48 -0.04
N TYR A 483 24.34 6.74 -0.06
CA TYR A 483 23.51 7.86 -0.53
C TYR A 483 23.07 7.70 -1.99
N PHE A 484 23.96 7.26 -2.88
CA PHE A 484 23.63 7.02 -4.29
C PHE A 484 22.67 5.84 -4.46
N ALA A 485 22.86 4.79 -3.66
CA ALA A 485 22.02 3.60 -3.70
C ALA A 485 20.60 3.90 -3.19
N PHE A 486 20.49 4.72 -2.14
CA PHE A 486 19.22 5.02 -1.48
C PHE A 486 18.17 5.56 -2.44
N GLY A 487 16.97 4.98 -2.40
CA GLY A 487 15.83 5.43 -3.20
C GLY A 487 14.57 5.53 -2.37
N CYS A 488 13.89 6.67 -2.50
CA CYS A 488 12.77 7.04 -1.66
C CYS A 488 11.41 6.56 -2.20
N SER A 489 11.34 6.10 -3.44
CA SER A 489 10.06 5.74 -4.06
C SER A 489 10.09 4.44 -4.84
N THR A 490 8.96 3.73 -4.82
CA THR A 490 8.69 2.54 -5.64
C THR A 490 7.98 2.87 -6.96
N SER A 491 7.85 4.16 -7.32
CA SER A 491 7.08 4.60 -8.50
C SER A 491 7.57 3.99 -9.82
N GLY A 492 8.87 3.74 -9.98
CA GLY A 492 9.37 3.07 -11.18
C GLY A 492 8.93 1.60 -11.26
N VAL A 493 8.61 0.94 -10.14
CA VAL A 493 7.96 -0.39 -10.12
C VAL A 493 6.51 -0.28 -10.61
N GLU A 494 5.75 0.72 -10.16
CA GLU A 494 4.37 0.95 -10.65
C GLU A 494 4.32 1.26 -12.16
N GLN A 495 5.26 2.10 -12.63
CA GLN A 495 5.43 2.41 -14.04
C GLN A 495 5.82 1.15 -14.80
N SER A 496 6.72 0.34 -14.25
CA SER A 496 7.13 -0.92 -14.86
C SER A 496 5.97 -1.91 -14.98
N PHE A 497 5.07 -2.01 -13.98
CA PHE A 497 3.84 -2.80 -14.12
C PHE A 497 2.95 -2.30 -15.26
N SER A 498 2.87 -0.98 -15.44
CA SER A 498 2.05 -0.37 -16.50
C SER A 498 2.66 -0.64 -17.89
N THR A 499 3.97 -0.50 -18.03
CA THR A 499 4.72 -0.84 -19.25
C THR A 499 4.67 -2.35 -19.54
N ALA A 500 4.80 -3.20 -18.51
CA ALA A 500 4.67 -4.65 -18.63
C ALA A 500 3.27 -5.05 -19.11
N ALA A 501 2.21 -4.45 -18.56
CA ALA A 501 0.84 -4.71 -18.98
C ALA A 501 0.56 -4.29 -20.43
N TRP A 502 1.24 -3.24 -20.91
CA TRP A 502 1.17 -2.82 -22.31
C TRP A 502 1.95 -3.77 -23.23
N SER A 503 3.17 -4.15 -22.81
CA SER A 503 4.08 -5.00 -23.58
C SER A 503 3.60 -6.46 -23.68
N VAL A 504 2.96 -6.95 -22.62
CA VAL A 504 2.33 -8.27 -22.54
C VAL A 504 0.81 -8.07 -22.49
N HIS A 505 0.25 -7.71 -23.65
CA HIS A 505 -1.18 -7.41 -23.81
C HIS A 505 -2.10 -8.50 -23.23
N SER A 506 -3.34 -8.17 -22.87
CA SER A 506 -4.30 -9.08 -22.23
C SER A 506 -4.50 -10.42 -22.96
N ARG A 507 -4.40 -10.41 -24.29
CA ARG A 507 -4.48 -11.61 -25.15
C ARG A 507 -3.24 -12.54 -25.07
N ARG A 508 -2.10 -12.03 -24.61
CA ARG A 508 -0.84 -12.79 -24.40
C ARG A 508 -0.65 -13.23 -22.93
N ARG A 509 -1.63 -13.00 -22.05
CA ARG A 509 -1.57 -13.37 -20.62
C ARG A 509 -1.56 -14.88 -20.33
N LYS A 510 -1.73 -15.72 -21.36
CA LYS A 510 -1.50 -17.18 -21.29
C LYS A 510 -0.05 -17.59 -21.62
N ALA A 511 0.86 -16.63 -21.83
CA ALA A 511 2.27 -16.94 -22.02
C ALA A 511 2.86 -17.66 -20.79
N LEU A 512 3.86 -18.50 -21.04
CA LEU A 512 4.67 -19.13 -19.99
C LEU A 512 5.34 -18.05 -19.15
N ALA A 513 5.45 -18.26 -17.83
CA ALA A 513 5.97 -17.27 -16.89
C ALA A 513 7.36 -16.75 -17.28
N GLY A 514 8.26 -17.64 -17.72
CA GLY A 514 9.59 -17.23 -18.22
C GLY A 514 9.55 -16.38 -19.49
N THR A 515 8.56 -16.60 -20.35
CA THR A 515 8.34 -15.78 -21.54
C THR A 515 7.86 -14.37 -21.20
N GLU A 516 6.94 -14.26 -20.24
CA GLU A 516 6.51 -12.97 -19.71
C GLU A 516 7.71 -12.21 -19.11
N GLU A 517 8.53 -12.87 -18.27
CA GLU A 517 9.66 -12.26 -17.58
C GLU A 517 10.72 -11.68 -18.54
N TYR A 518 11.18 -12.43 -19.55
CA TYR A 518 12.22 -11.90 -20.47
C TYR A 518 11.68 -10.80 -21.40
N LEU A 519 10.39 -10.82 -21.74
CA LEU A 519 9.75 -9.74 -22.51
C LEU A 519 9.65 -8.46 -21.69
N VAL A 520 9.26 -8.58 -20.43
CA VAL A 520 9.21 -7.46 -19.48
C VAL A 520 10.61 -6.88 -19.28
N LYS A 521 11.64 -7.71 -19.08
CA LYS A 521 13.04 -7.29 -18.96
C LYS A 521 13.47 -6.41 -20.14
N LEU A 522 13.16 -6.83 -21.37
CA LEU A 522 13.49 -6.05 -22.57
C LEU A 522 12.70 -4.75 -22.67
N ALA A 523 11.39 -4.80 -22.42
CA ALA A 523 10.54 -3.64 -22.50
C ALA A 523 10.96 -2.53 -21.52
N LEU A 524 11.45 -2.93 -20.34
CA LEU A 524 11.86 -2.00 -19.30
C LEU A 524 13.29 -1.48 -19.47
N ASP A 525 14.24 -2.34 -19.84
CA ASP A 525 15.66 -2.01 -19.68
C ASP A 525 16.41 -1.77 -21.00
N LEU A 526 15.91 -2.25 -22.15
CA LEU A 526 16.65 -2.14 -23.42
C LEU A 526 16.91 -0.67 -23.81
N GLY A 527 15.98 0.24 -23.50
CA GLY A 527 16.13 1.67 -23.76
C GLY A 527 17.25 2.34 -22.95
N ASN A 528 17.60 1.75 -21.80
CA ASN A 528 18.56 2.30 -20.83
C ASN A 528 19.96 1.69 -20.95
N ARG A 529 20.22 0.95 -22.05
CA ARG A 529 21.49 0.25 -22.27
C ARG A 529 22.06 0.61 -23.63
N ASN A 530 23.39 0.60 -23.72
CA ASN A 530 24.08 0.79 -25.00
C ASN A 530 23.70 -0.34 -25.97
N ARG A 531 22.98 0.03 -27.05
CA ARG A 531 22.42 -0.92 -28.01
C ARG A 531 23.49 -1.75 -28.71
N GLU A 532 24.63 -1.16 -29.04
CA GLU A 532 25.73 -1.87 -29.71
C GLU A 532 26.30 -2.96 -28.82
N ARG A 533 26.51 -2.66 -27.53
CA ARG A 533 26.97 -3.63 -26.54
C ARG A 533 25.96 -4.76 -26.36
N VAL A 534 24.67 -4.44 -26.25
CA VAL A 534 23.60 -5.44 -26.15
C VAL A 534 23.58 -6.35 -27.37
N ILE A 535 23.64 -5.79 -28.58
CA ILE A 535 23.65 -6.57 -29.84
C ILE A 535 24.86 -7.50 -29.89
N ARG A 536 26.04 -7.01 -29.51
CA ARG A 536 27.28 -7.81 -29.49
C ARG A 536 27.14 -9.04 -28.58
N ILE A 537 26.70 -8.85 -27.35
CA ILE A 537 26.50 -9.94 -26.38
C ILE A 537 25.37 -10.88 -26.82
N ALA A 538 24.31 -10.35 -27.42
CA ALA A 538 23.18 -11.14 -27.92
C ALA A 538 23.60 -12.05 -29.09
N ARG A 539 24.45 -11.56 -30.01
CA ARG A 539 25.02 -12.35 -31.11
C ARG A 539 25.91 -13.48 -30.56
N ALA A 540 26.74 -13.19 -29.57
CA ALA A 540 27.55 -14.21 -28.90
C ALA A 540 26.67 -15.27 -28.20
N SER A 541 25.63 -14.85 -27.49
CA SER A 541 24.68 -15.75 -26.83
C SER A 541 23.92 -16.62 -27.84
N TRP A 542 23.51 -16.05 -28.98
CA TRP A 542 22.89 -16.78 -30.08
C TRP A 542 23.84 -17.82 -30.67
N ALA A 543 25.06 -17.43 -31.01
CA ALA A 543 26.06 -18.33 -31.56
C ALA A 543 26.35 -19.51 -30.64
N ALA A 544 26.47 -19.26 -29.33
CA ALA A 544 26.71 -20.29 -28.32
C ALA A 544 25.53 -21.26 -28.13
N CYS A 545 24.28 -20.79 -28.21
CA CYS A 545 23.10 -21.61 -27.94
C CYS A 545 22.54 -22.31 -29.18
N PHE A 546 22.61 -21.65 -30.35
CA PHE A 546 21.88 -22.06 -31.57
C PHE A 546 22.78 -22.16 -32.82
N GLY A 547 24.05 -21.74 -32.75
CA GLY A 547 25.00 -21.79 -33.88
C GLY A 547 25.13 -20.47 -34.66
N GLN A 548 26.05 -20.44 -35.62
CA GLN A 548 26.39 -19.25 -36.43
C GLN A 548 25.15 -18.76 -37.22
N PRO A 549 24.72 -17.50 -37.07
CA PRO A 549 23.67 -16.94 -37.90
C PRO A 549 24.14 -16.83 -39.35
N ARG A 550 23.26 -17.19 -40.31
CA ARG A 550 23.55 -16.98 -41.74
C ARG A 550 23.70 -15.49 -42.03
N THR A 551 24.71 -15.13 -42.81
CA THR A 551 24.91 -13.76 -43.29
C THR A 551 23.72 -13.34 -44.13
N CYS A 552 23.03 -12.28 -43.72
CA CYS A 552 22.05 -11.61 -44.57
C CYS A 552 22.53 -10.18 -44.84
N HIS A 553 22.62 -9.83 -46.12
CA HIS A 553 22.78 -8.46 -46.55
C HIS A 553 21.43 -7.76 -46.43
N ARG A 554 21.38 -6.63 -45.71
CA ARG A 554 20.23 -5.73 -45.76
C ARG A 554 20.71 -4.32 -46.06
N ARG A 555 20.25 -3.79 -47.18
CA ARG A 555 20.28 -2.36 -47.51
C ARG A 555 19.31 -1.62 -46.58
N GLU A 556 19.71 -0.43 -46.14
CA GLU A 556 18.85 0.49 -45.39
C GLU A 556 17.70 1.00 -46.26
N ARG A 557 16.53 1.21 -45.63
CA ARG A 557 15.41 1.94 -46.23
C ARG A 557 15.54 3.43 -45.92
N VAL A 558 15.34 4.25 -46.93
CA VAL A 558 15.67 5.70 -47.02
C VAL A 558 14.72 6.60 -46.20
N ASP A 559 13.69 6.05 -45.57
CA ASP A 559 12.55 6.78 -45.03
C ASP A 559 12.46 6.82 -43.48
N LYS A 560 13.58 6.57 -42.79
CA LYS A 560 13.65 6.59 -41.31
C LYS A 560 14.25 7.89 -40.77
N GLY A 561 13.44 8.88 -40.41
CA GLY A 561 13.94 10.05 -39.66
C GLY A 561 13.18 11.37 -39.72
N LEU A 562 12.05 11.48 -40.44
CA LEU A 562 11.37 12.78 -40.56
C LEU A 562 10.56 13.15 -39.30
N ARG A 563 11.09 14.10 -38.51
CA ARG A 563 10.37 14.79 -37.44
C ARG A 563 9.30 15.70 -38.04
N LYS A 564 8.06 15.63 -37.54
CA LYS A 564 7.03 16.64 -37.80
C LYS A 564 7.39 17.94 -37.08
N LYS A 565 7.39 19.07 -37.81
CA LYS A 565 7.48 20.43 -37.25
C LYS A 565 6.29 20.68 -36.32
N LYS A 566 6.56 21.11 -35.08
CA LYS A 566 5.56 21.74 -34.22
C LYS A 566 5.30 23.15 -34.75
N ALA A 567 4.04 23.54 -34.82
CA ALA A 567 3.65 24.91 -35.07
C ALA A 567 4.09 25.78 -33.89
N GLU A 568 4.89 26.80 -34.18
CA GLU A 568 5.15 27.94 -33.31
C GLU A 568 4.01 28.94 -33.43
N GLY A 569 3.70 29.62 -32.33
CA GLY A 569 2.79 30.74 -32.30
C GLY A 569 1.49 30.47 -31.57
N SER A 570 1.54 30.53 -30.23
CA SER A 570 0.46 31.11 -29.43
C SER A 570 0.92 31.27 -27.97
N GLU A 571 1.19 32.50 -27.54
CA GLU A 571 1.24 32.83 -26.12
C GLU A 571 -0.19 32.74 -25.55
N ILE A 572 -0.55 31.56 -25.05
CA ILE A 572 -1.86 31.29 -24.41
C ILE A 572 -1.61 30.90 -22.95
N LEU A 573 -2.18 31.67 -22.02
CA LEU A 573 -2.19 31.35 -20.58
C LEU A 573 -3.15 30.18 -20.30
N SER A 574 -2.64 28.96 -20.48
CA SER A 574 -3.34 27.68 -20.21
C SER A 574 -3.55 27.42 -18.70
N GLU A 575 -4.39 26.43 -18.34
CA GLU A 575 -4.51 25.88 -16.97
C GLU A 575 -3.12 25.55 -16.37
N SER A 576 -2.18 25.12 -17.21
CA SER A 576 -0.78 24.88 -16.82
C SER A 576 -0.01 26.17 -16.50
N ALA A 577 -0.34 27.30 -17.13
CA ALA A 577 0.21 28.61 -16.75
C ALA A 577 -0.37 29.12 -15.43
N PHE A 578 -1.68 28.95 -15.19
CA PHE A 578 -2.32 29.27 -13.90
C PHE A 578 -1.65 28.53 -12.74
N LEU A 579 -1.51 27.20 -12.86
CA LEU A 579 -0.85 26.38 -11.83
C LEU A 579 0.63 26.74 -11.64
N ARG A 580 1.35 27.11 -12.70
CA ARG A 580 2.75 27.55 -12.60
C ARG A 580 2.88 28.85 -11.80
N LYS A 581 2.09 29.89 -12.13
CA LYS A 581 2.11 31.18 -11.42
C LYS A 581 1.77 30.98 -9.95
N ARG A 582 0.73 30.20 -9.67
CA ARG A 582 0.30 29.90 -8.31
C ARG A 582 1.38 29.21 -7.46
N ARG A 583 2.03 28.18 -8.00
CA ARG A 583 3.09 27.44 -7.27
C ARG A 583 4.27 28.35 -6.95
N HIS A 584 4.61 29.26 -7.87
CA HIS A 584 5.63 30.26 -7.63
C HIS A 584 5.30 31.16 -6.42
N GLU A 585 4.07 31.71 -6.36
CA GLU A 585 3.62 32.52 -5.22
C GLU A 585 3.60 31.75 -3.89
N THR A 586 3.23 30.47 -3.93
CA THR A 586 3.25 29.61 -2.72
C THR A 586 4.68 29.42 -2.18
N ILE A 587 5.66 29.20 -3.07
CA ILE A 587 7.06 29.08 -2.69
C ILE A 587 7.59 30.40 -2.11
N LEU A 588 7.24 31.54 -2.71
CA LEU A 588 7.63 32.86 -2.19
C LEU A 588 7.09 33.09 -0.77
N ALA A 589 5.83 32.74 -0.53
CA ALA A 589 5.22 32.84 0.80
C ALA A 589 5.96 31.99 1.85
N GLY A 590 6.34 30.76 1.50
CA GLY A 590 7.12 29.89 2.39
C GLY A 590 8.52 30.42 2.71
N ARG A 591 9.21 31.04 1.72
CA ARG A 591 10.55 31.62 1.93
C ARG A 591 10.52 32.85 2.84
N SER A 592 9.53 33.74 2.68
CA SER A 592 9.38 34.91 3.54
C SER A 592 9.18 34.55 5.02
N LEU A 593 8.59 33.39 5.29
CA LEU A 593 8.41 32.84 6.63
C LEU A 593 9.72 32.31 7.25
N ASP A 594 10.59 31.71 6.43
CA ASP A 594 11.88 31.17 6.86
C ASP A 594 12.87 32.29 7.26
N GLU A 595 12.76 33.45 6.60
CA GLU A 595 13.59 34.64 6.87
C GLU A 595 13.11 35.46 8.08
N GLY A 596 11.85 35.28 8.52
CA GLY A 596 11.27 35.98 9.66
C GLY A 596 10.71 34.98 10.68
N SER A 597 11.51 34.61 11.68
CA SER A 597 11.07 33.71 12.76
C SER A 597 9.90 34.29 13.56
N SER A 598 8.67 34.03 13.12
CA SER A 598 7.45 34.26 13.90
C SER A 598 7.00 32.93 14.50
N ALA A 599 7.14 32.82 15.83
CA ALA A 599 6.61 31.71 16.59
C ALA A 599 5.07 31.73 16.52
N TYR A 600 4.50 30.89 15.65
CA TYR A 600 3.06 30.65 15.64
C TYR A 600 2.62 30.17 17.03
N GLN A 601 1.86 30.99 17.74
CA GLN A 601 1.17 30.59 18.96
C GLN A 601 0.04 29.62 18.59
N GLN A 602 0.10 28.40 19.13
CA GLN A 602 -0.97 27.43 18.99
C GLN A 602 -2.26 28.04 19.54
N ALA A 603 -3.27 28.21 18.68
CA ALA A 603 -4.63 28.50 19.11
C ALA A 603 -5.20 27.27 19.82
N ASP A 604 -4.84 27.10 21.09
CA ASP A 604 -5.45 26.13 21.98
C ASP A 604 -6.85 26.64 22.31
N GLY A 605 -7.89 25.88 21.92
CA GLY A 605 -9.30 26.24 22.18
C GLY A 605 -10.14 26.70 20.98
N SER A 606 -9.69 26.50 19.74
CA SER A 606 -10.54 26.73 18.56
C SER A 606 -11.81 25.85 18.58
N HIS A 607 -13.00 26.45 18.46
CA HIS A 607 -14.30 25.75 18.35
C HIS A 607 -14.39 24.76 17.17
N THR A 608 -13.42 24.76 16.25
CA THR A 608 -13.36 23.84 15.11
C THR A 608 -12.58 22.56 15.41
N TRP A 609 -11.80 22.48 16.50
CA TRP A 609 -11.13 21.25 16.91
C TRP A 609 -12.15 20.27 17.51
N THR A 610 -12.06 18.99 17.17
CA THR A 610 -13.08 17.98 17.53
C THR A 610 -12.42 16.70 18.04
N GLU A 611 -13.20 15.81 18.64
CA GLU A 611 -12.71 14.48 19.07
C GLU A 611 -12.12 13.69 17.89
N SER A 612 -12.65 13.88 16.68
CA SER A 612 -12.12 13.26 15.45
C SER A 612 -10.73 13.79 15.11
N HIS A 613 -10.50 15.10 15.26
CA HIS A 613 -9.17 15.71 15.14
C HIS A 613 -8.20 15.13 16.17
N GLN A 614 -8.62 15.03 17.44
CA GLN A 614 -7.78 14.46 18.49
C GLN A 614 -7.41 12.99 18.23
N LYS A 615 -8.38 12.15 17.83
CA LYS A 615 -8.14 10.74 17.48
C LYS A 615 -7.13 10.56 16.36
N GLU A 616 -7.19 11.43 15.34
CA GLU A 616 -6.21 11.40 14.25
C GLU A 616 -4.83 11.90 14.71
N LEU A 617 -4.76 12.94 15.55
CA LEU A 617 -3.50 13.40 16.14
C LEU A 617 -2.83 12.28 16.97
N ASP A 618 -3.58 11.63 17.85
CA ASP A 618 -3.11 10.50 18.67
C ASP A 618 -2.65 9.31 17.80
N PHE A 619 -3.32 9.08 16.67
CA PHE A 619 -2.88 8.10 15.69
C PHE A 619 -1.51 8.46 15.10
N GLN A 620 -1.31 9.72 14.69
CA GLN A 620 -0.04 10.17 14.11
C GLN A 620 1.10 10.14 15.14
N LEU A 621 0.83 10.52 16.39
CA LEU A 621 1.81 10.44 17.48
C LEU A 621 2.22 8.99 17.78
N ARG A 622 1.25 8.07 17.87
CA ARG A 622 1.56 6.63 18.02
C ARG A 622 2.37 6.09 16.84
N LYS A 623 2.04 6.55 15.62
CA LYS A 623 2.79 6.19 14.42
C LYS A 623 4.23 6.73 14.45
N ARG A 624 4.44 7.98 14.87
CA ARG A 624 5.78 8.57 15.05
C ARG A 624 6.58 7.79 16.10
N LYS A 625 5.97 7.39 17.22
CA LYS A 625 6.60 6.53 18.23
C LYS A 625 7.02 5.17 17.65
N ALA A 626 6.16 4.52 16.86
CA ALA A 626 6.52 3.29 16.16
C ALA A 626 7.69 3.51 15.17
N ARG A 627 7.76 4.67 14.51
CA ARG A 627 8.90 5.04 13.65
C ARG A 627 10.18 5.27 14.44
N LYS A 628 10.13 5.86 15.64
CA LYS A 628 11.31 5.97 16.53
C LYS A 628 11.88 4.60 16.88
N ILE A 629 11.02 3.63 17.22
CA ILE A 629 11.44 2.24 17.49
C ILE A 629 12.14 1.64 16.27
N GLN A 630 11.61 1.88 15.06
CA GLN A 630 12.25 1.44 13.82
C GLN A 630 13.59 2.14 13.58
N GLY A 631 13.66 3.47 13.75
CA GLY A 631 14.90 4.25 13.59
C GLY A 631 15.99 3.81 14.56
N PHE A 632 15.62 3.44 15.80
CA PHE A 632 16.51 2.81 16.75
C PHE A 632 17.04 1.46 16.23
N ALA A 633 16.15 0.59 15.72
CA ALA A 633 16.54 -0.70 15.16
C ALA A 633 17.42 -0.60 13.90
N GLU A 634 17.36 0.51 13.18
CA GLU A 634 18.16 0.83 11.99
C GLU A 634 19.42 1.65 12.31
N ASN A 635 19.70 1.90 13.60
CA ASN A 635 20.79 2.75 14.10
C ASN A 635 20.78 4.18 13.54
N SER A 636 19.61 4.72 13.17
CA SER A 636 19.47 6.09 12.70
C SER A 636 18.97 7.07 13.77
N LEU A 637 18.46 6.58 14.91
CA LEU A 637 18.03 7.43 16.02
C LEU A 637 19.26 7.85 16.85
N LEU A 638 19.45 9.15 17.05
CA LEU A 638 20.51 9.69 17.89
C LEU A 638 20.13 9.67 19.37
N GLN A 639 21.12 9.65 20.25
CA GLN A 639 20.90 9.65 21.70
C GLN A 639 20.15 10.92 22.16
N ALA A 640 20.44 12.07 21.56
CA ALA A 640 19.76 13.33 21.89
C ALA A 640 18.26 13.35 21.51
N GLU A 641 17.81 12.44 20.65
CA GLU A 641 16.42 12.35 20.17
C GLU A 641 15.57 11.38 21.02
N MET A 642 16.22 10.70 21.97
CA MET A 642 15.59 9.86 22.99
C MET A 642 15.09 10.77 24.12
N THR A 643 13.77 10.94 24.22
CA THR A 643 13.17 11.92 25.16
C THR A 643 12.32 11.22 26.21
N GLY A 644 12.41 11.66 27.47
CA GLY A 644 11.57 11.19 28.57
C GLY A 644 11.88 9.74 29.00
N GLU A 645 10.85 8.89 29.05
CA GLU A 645 10.96 7.46 29.44
C GLU A 645 11.60 6.56 28.36
N GLU A 646 12.01 7.12 27.23
CA GLU A 646 12.60 6.40 26.09
C GLU A 646 14.08 6.05 26.32
N THR A 647 14.39 5.27 27.36
CA THR A 647 15.77 4.78 27.57
C THR A 647 16.21 3.85 26.43
N GLN A 648 17.54 3.75 26.20
CA GLN A 648 18.11 2.85 25.19
C GLN A 648 17.65 1.39 25.38
N GLU A 649 17.54 0.94 26.64
CA GLU A 649 17.03 -0.39 26.99
C GLU A 649 15.55 -0.55 26.66
N ALA A 650 14.71 0.45 26.98
CA ALA A 650 13.28 0.43 26.68
C ALA A 650 13.02 0.38 25.16
N LEU A 651 13.78 1.16 24.37
CA LEU A 651 13.70 1.15 22.92
C LEU A 651 14.20 -0.18 22.32
N ALA A 652 15.27 -0.75 22.86
CA ALA A 652 15.77 -2.06 22.44
C ALA A 652 14.74 -3.17 22.72
N ALA A 653 14.16 -3.20 23.93
CA ALA A 653 13.11 -4.14 24.28
C ALA A 653 11.87 -3.97 23.40
N ALA A 654 11.46 -2.73 23.12
CA ALA A 654 10.34 -2.44 22.24
C ALA A 654 10.60 -2.86 20.78
N ALA A 655 11.81 -2.65 20.26
CA ALA A 655 12.20 -3.07 18.92
C ALA A 655 12.22 -4.59 18.79
N GLN A 656 12.77 -5.30 19.79
CA GLN A 656 12.78 -6.76 19.83
C GLN A 656 11.36 -7.32 19.92
N LYS A 657 10.52 -6.77 20.81
CA LYS A 657 9.12 -7.16 20.95
C LYS A 657 8.33 -6.95 19.67
N CYS A 658 8.46 -5.77 19.04
CA CYS A 658 7.78 -5.47 17.77
C CYS A 658 8.17 -6.47 16.68
N ARG A 659 9.46 -6.80 16.57
CA ARG A 659 9.95 -7.82 15.63
C ARG A 659 9.34 -9.19 15.94
N GLN A 660 9.33 -9.61 17.21
CA GLN A 660 8.79 -10.91 17.61
C GLN A 660 7.28 -11.00 17.33
N ASP A 661 6.51 -9.97 17.70
CA ASP A 661 5.08 -9.89 17.44
C ASP A 661 4.77 -9.99 15.94
N MET A 662 5.57 -9.36 15.08
CA MET A 662 5.43 -9.47 13.62
C MET A 662 5.64 -10.90 13.13
N LEU A 663 6.66 -11.60 13.65
CA LEU A 663 6.97 -12.98 13.28
C LEU A 663 5.90 -13.97 13.79
N ASP A 664 5.44 -13.80 15.02
CA ASP A 664 4.42 -14.67 15.62
C ASP A 664 3.08 -14.52 14.91
N ASN A 665 2.69 -13.29 14.57
CA ASN A 665 1.48 -13.02 13.80
C ASN A 665 1.54 -13.63 12.40
N ASP A 666 2.69 -13.60 11.72
CA ASP A 666 2.88 -14.29 10.44
C ASP A 666 2.77 -15.82 10.60
N GLU A 667 3.38 -16.39 11.64
CA GLU A 667 3.31 -17.82 11.89
C GLU A 667 1.87 -18.28 12.20
N GLN A 668 1.12 -17.51 12.97
CA GLN A 668 -0.29 -17.77 13.23
C GLN A 668 -1.12 -17.75 11.94
N ARG A 669 -0.87 -16.78 11.05
CA ARG A 669 -1.51 -16.73 9.72
C ARG A 669 -1.13 -17.96 8.88
N ALA A 670 0.13 -18.35 8.87
CA ALA A 670 0.59 -19.54 8.16
C ALA A 670 0.00 -20.85 8.73
N ARG A 671 -0.21 -20.95 10.05
CA ARG A 671 -0.91 -22.08 10.68
C ARG A 671 -2.38 -22.13 10.26
N LYS A 672 -3.08 -20.99 10.27
CA LYS A 672 -4.46 -20.89 9.77
C LYS A 672 -4.56 -21.31 8.30
N GLN A 673 -3.66 -20.82 7.45
CA GLN A 673 -3.65 -21.19 6.03
C GLN A 673 -3.43 -22.69 5.83
N ARG A 674 -2.44 -23.30 6.53
CA ARG A 674 -2.21 -24.76 6.50
C ARG A 674 -3.44 -25.54 6.93
N ASN A 675 -4.14 -25.07 7.96
CA ASN A 675 -5.38 -25.70 8.43
C ASN A 675 -6.49 -25.59 7.39
N TRP A 676 -6.65 -24.42 6.74
CA TRP A 676 -7.62 -24.23 5.64
C TRP A 676 -7.31 -25.14 4.45
N THR A 677 -6.07 -25.18 3.97
CA THR A 677 -5.69 -26.08 2.86
C THR A 677 -5.88 -27.55 3.22
N ARG A 678 -5.65 -27.94 4.48
CA ARG A 678 -5.95 -29.30 4.96
C ARG A 678 -7.46 -29.59 4.97
N LEU A 679 -8.28 -28.62 5.36
CA LEU A 679 -9.74 -28.74 5.35
C LEU A 679 -10.28 -28.85 3.91
N GLU A 680 -9.77 -28.03 3.00
CA GLU A 680 -10.19 -27.99 1.59
C GLU A 680 -9.83 -29.28 0.83
N LYS A 681 -8.67 -29.87 1.10
CA LYS A 681 -8.24 -31.13 0.47
C LYS A 681 -8.89 -32.38 1.08
N GLY A 682 -9.54 -32.27 2.24
CA GLY A 682 -10.13 -33.41 2.95
C GLY A 682 -9.11 -34.47 3.39
N LEU A 683 -9.60 -35.60 3.93
CA LEU A 683 -8.81 -36.80 4.18
C LEU A 683 -8.91 -37.74 2.98
N ALA A 684 -7.82 -38.44 2.65
CA ALA A 684 -7.87 -39.47 1.62
C ALA A 684 -8.76 -40.65 2.08
N PRO A 685 -9.54 -41.30 1.20
CA PRO A 685 -10.39 -42.44 1.56
C PRO A 685 -9.63 -43.56 2.29
N ALA A 686 -8.41 -43.89 1.83
CA ALA A 686 -7.55 -44.88 2.48
C ALA A 686 -7.15 -44.51 3.91
N GLN A 687 -7.02 -43.21 4.22
CA GLN A 687 -6.78 -42.77 5.59
C GLN A 687 -8.04 -42.91 6.45
N MET A 688 -9.22 -42.59 5.90
CA MET A 688 -10.48 -42.74 6.62
C MET A 688 -10.80 -44.21 6.93
N LEU A 689 -10.55 -45.12 5.99
CA LEU A 689 -10.71 -46.57 6.20
C LEU A 689 -9.76 -47.09 7.29
N ARG A 690 -8.52 -46.57 7.38
CA ARG A 690 -7.63 -46.86 8.52
C ARG A 690 -8.19 -46.35 9.84
N ASP A 691 -8.76 -45.15 9.86
CA ASP A 691 -9.36 -44.57 11.07
C ASP A 691 -10.61 -45.36 11.54
N PHE A 692 -11.25 -46.12 10.64
CA PHE A 692 -12.42 -46.95 10.94
C PHE A 692 -12.08 -48.29 11.59
N GLN A 693 -10.86 -48.82 11.38
CA GLN A 693 -10.48 -50.13 11.91
C GLN A 693 -10.63 -50.17 13.44
N GLY A 694 -11.39 -51.14 13.94
CA GLY A 694 -11.66 -51.32 15.37
C GLY A 694 -12.71 -50.36 15.95
N GLN A 695 -13.29 -49.47 15.15
CA GLN A 695 -14.36 -48.57 15.61
C GLN A 695 -15.70 -49.30 15.72
N LYS A 696 -16.50 -48.87 16.68
CA LYS A 696 -17.89 -49.31 16.82
C LYS A 696 -18.78 -48.48 15.88
N CYS A 697 -19.69 -49.12 15.16
CA CYS A 697 -20.56 -48.46 14.19
C CYS A 697 -22.04 -48.60 14.56
N PHE A 698 -22.81 -47.53 14.35
CA PHE A 698 -24.26 -47.53 14.51
C PHE A 698 -24.93 -47.43 13.14
N MET A 699 -25.91 -48.29 12.89
CA MET A 699 -26.66 -48.33 11.63
C MET A 699 -27.88 -47.40 11.72
N ALA A 700 -27.82 -46.29 11.00
CA ALA A 700 -28.94 -45.34 10.85
C ALA A 700 -29.42 -45.21 9.40
N ALA A 701 -28.82 -45.96 8.47
CA ALA A 701 -29.21 -46.01 7.06
C ALA A 701 -30.44 -46.91 6.86
N SER A 702 -31.28 -46.55 5.88
CA SER A 702 -32.47 -47.32 5.49
C SER A 702 -32.12 -48.68 4.87
N ALA A 703 -30.95 -48.78 4.23
CA ALA A 703 -30.44 -50.01 3.61
C ALA A 703 -29.50 -50.77 4.56
N ASN A 704 -30.00 -51.83 5.20
CA ASN A 704 -29.19 -52.78 5.98
C ASN A 704 -29.06 -54.12 5.23
N THR A 705 -28.26 -54.15 4.16
CA THR A 705 -28.07 -55.33 3.33
C THR A 705 -26.94 -56.22 3.86
N MET A 706 -26.97 -57.52 3.57
CA MET A 706 -25.87 -58.44 3.91
C MET A 706 -24.52 -58.00 3.30
N ALA A 707 -24.55 -57.42 2.10
CA ALA A 707 -23.36 -56.90 1.43
C ALA A 707 -22.73 -55.72 2.21
N LEU A 708 -23.54 -54.81 2.75
CA LEU A 708 -23.06 -53.71 3.56
C LEU A 708 -22.49 -54.20 4.90
N GLN A 709 -23.16 -55.15 5.56
CA GLN A 709 -22.66 -55.74 6.80
C GLN A 709 -21.31 -56.44 6.59
N ALA A 710 -21.16 -57.21 5.51
CA ALA A 710 -19.91 -57.86 5.14
C ALA A 710 -18.80 -56.83 4.84
N ALA A 711 -19.11 -55.76 4.10
CA ALA A 711 -18.17 -54.69 3.80
C ALA A 711 -17.74 -53.90 5.05
N MET A 712 -18.64 -53.69 6.02
CA MET A 712 -18.29 -53.04 7.28
C MET A 712 -17.40 -53.93 8.14
N GLN A 713 -17.70 -55.23 8.22
CA GLN A 713 -16.87 -56.21 8.93
C GLN A 713 -15.48 -56.35 8.31
N SER A 714 -15.37 -56.38 6.97
CA SER A 714 -14.08 -56.44 6.27
C SER A 714 -13.21 -55.20 6.50
N ASN A 715 -13.84 -54.05 6.83
CA ASN A 715 -13.16 -52.82 7.21
C ASN A 715 -12.95 -52.69 8.73
N GLY A 716 -13.22 -53.75 9.50
CA GLY A 716 -12.94 -53.81 10.95
C GLY A 716 -13.93 -53.05 11.83
N LEU A 717 -15.14 -52.75 11.33
CA LEU A 717 -16.19 -52.10 12.11
C LEU A 717 -17.04 -53.13 12.87
N VAL A 718 -17.35 -52.83 14.13
CA VAL A 718 -18.23 -53.66 14.96
C VAL A 718 -19.57 -52.97 15.16
N GLN A 719 -20.66 -53.57 14.69
CA GLN A 719 -21.99 -52.99 14.83
C GLN A 719 -22.45 -52.98 16.29
N VAL A 720 -22.94 -51.83 16.76
CA VAL A 720 -23.52 -51.65 18.09
C VAL A 720 -24.96 -51.18 18.01
N GLN A 721 -25.78 -51.61 18.97
CA GLN A 721 -27.19 -51.20 19.06
C GLN A 721 -27.39 -49.84 19.73
N ARG A 722 -26.40 -49.38 20.52
CA ARG A 722 -26.47 -48.07 21.21
C ARG A 722 -25.59 -47.05 20.51
N LEU A 723 -26.19 -45.95 20.05
CA LEU A 723 -25.49 -44.85 19.38
C LEU A 723 -24.39 -44.23 20.27
N SER A 724 -24.58 -44.20 21.59
CA SER A 724 -23.59 -43.70 22.55
C SER A 724 -22.31 -44.56 22.62
N MET A 725 -22.29 -45.74 22.03
CA MET A 725 -21.10 -46.60 22.00
C MET A 725 -20.36 -46.57 20.66
N ALA A 726 -20.91 -45.88 19.66
CA ALA A 726 -20.34 -45.82 18.32
C ALA A 726 -19.29 -44.72 18.20
N GLY A 727 -18.35 -44.89 17.27
CA GLY A 727 -17.47 -43.84 16.73
C GLY A 727 -17.78 -43.49 15.27
N VAL A 728 -18.57 -44.35 14.61
CA VAL A 728 -19.03 -44.22 13.22
C VAL A 728 -20.54 -44.40 13.15
N ILE A 729 -21.24 -43.57 12.39
CA ILE A 729 -22.66 -43.72 12.07
C ILE A 729 -22.80 -43.88 10.55
N VAL A 730 -23.44 -44.97 10.15
CA VAL A 730 -23.75 -45.22 8.75
C VAL A 730 -25.13 -44.64 8.46
N THR A 731 -25.21 -43.69 7.52
CA THR A 731 -26.44 -42.94 7.21
C THR A 731 -26.51 -42.61 5.73
N ASP A 732 -27.72 -42.57 5.16
CA ASP A 732 -27.92 -42.34 3.73
C ASP A 732 -27.44 -40.95 3.27
N ARG A 733 -27.45 -39.95 4.17
CA ARG A 733 -27.06 -38.56 3.88
C ARG A 733 -26.12 -38.00 4.96
N PRO A 734 -24.81 -38.30 4.89
CA PRO A 734 -23.82 -37.69 5.79
C PRO A 734 -23.92 -36.15 5.78
N GLY A 735 -23.91 -35.53 6.95
CA GLY A 735 -24.07 -34.10 7.17
C GLY A 735 -25.54 -33.62 7.22
N ARG A 736 -26.52 -34.46 6.84
CA ARG A 736 -27.95 -34.14 6.83
C ARG A 736 -28.80 -35.34 7.26
N MET A 737 -28.54 -35.84 8.47
CA MET A 737 -29.34 -36.92 9.05
C MET A 737 -30.78 -36.48 9.31
N GLU A 738 -31.75 -37.34 8.95
CA GLU A 738 -33.18 -37.07 9.15
C GLU A 738 -33.58 -37.13 10.64
N ASN A 739 -32.92 -38.01 11.41
CA ASN A 739 -33.14 -38.10 12.85
C ASN A 739 -32.29 -37.07 13.60
N SER A 740 -32.96 -36.03 14.14
CA SER A 740 -32.30 -34.93 14.86
C SER A 740 -31.55 -35.37 16.12
N SER A 741 -31.98 -36.45 16.78
CA SER A 741 -31.28 -37.02 17.94
C SER A 741 -29.96 -37.67 17.53
N HIS A 742 -29.93 -38.36 16.38
CA HIS A 742 -28.69 -38.94 15.85
C HIS A 742 -27.71 -37.83 15.43
N ALA A 743 -28.22 -36.81 14.72
CA ALA A 743 -27.44 -35.64 14.33
C ALA A 743 -26.80 -34.95 15.55
N LEU A 744 -27.57 -34.75 16.63
CA LEU A 744 -27.07 -34.11 17.84
C LEU A 744 -25.99 -34.93 18.53
N VAL A 745 -26.17 -36.25 18.70
CA VAL A 745 -25.17 -37.12 19.33
C VAL A 745 -23.88 -37.18 18.49
N SER A 746 -24.03 -37.30 17.16
CA SER A 746 -22.91 -37.28 16.20
C SER A 746 -22.10 -35.98 16.33
N ALA A 747 -22.77 -34.83 16.40
CA ALA A 747 -22.11 -33.52 16.55
C ALA A 747 -21.46 -33.32 17.94
N LEU A 748 -22.14 -33.73 19.00
CA LEU A 748 -21.61 -33.60 20.37
C LEU A 748 -20.33 -34.43 20.55
N ARG A 749 -20.33 -35.67 20.05
CA ARG A 749 -19.24 -36.62 20.23
C ARG A 749 -18.23 -36.64 19.07
N GLY A 750 -18.53 -35.98 17.95
CA GLY A 750 -17.64 -35.86 16.80
C GLY A 750 -17.48 -37.17 16.04
N PHE A 751 -18.58 -37.82 15.66
CA PHE A 751 -18.54 -39.11 14.95
C PHE A 751 -18.12 -38.97 13.48
N TYR A 752 -17.79 -40.10 12.86
CA TYR A 752 -17.76 -40.19 11.40
C TYR A 752 -19.16 -40.49 10.89
N GLU A 753 -19.69 -39.68 9.98
CA GLU A 753 -20.93 -39.94 9.26
C GLU A 753 -20.58 -40.46 7.87
N VAL A 754 -21.03 -41.67 7.55
CA VAL A 754 -20.58 -42.39 6.35
C VAL A 754 -21.77 -42.93 5.58
N SER A 755 -21.80 -42.73 4.27
CA SER A 755 -22.82 -43.30 3.40
C SER A 755 -22.57 -44.80 3.15
N PRO A 756 -23.61 -45.64 3.03
CA PRO A 756 -23.46 -47.06 2.68
C PRO A 756 -22.56 -47.29 1.46
N THR A 757 -22.69 -46.46 0.41
CA THR A 757 -21.91 -46.57 -0.84
C THR A 757 -20.41 -46.37 -0.65
N PHE A 758 -19.98 -45.70 0.43
CA PHE A 758 -18.56 -45.50 0.75
C PHE A 758 -17.85 -46.83 1.04
N PHE A 759 -18.59 -47.81 1.57
CA PHE A 759 -18.04 -49.14 1.87
C PHE A 759 -18.21 -50.13 0.72
N THR A 760 -19.32 -50.04 -0.01
CA THR A 760 -19.67 -51.02 -1.04
C THR A 760 -19.09 -50.70 -2.41
N GLU A 761 -18.79 -49.42 -2.69
CA GLU A 761 -18.36 -48.96 -4.01
C GLU A 761 -17.07 -48.11 -3.90
N PRO A 762 -15.91 -48.63 -4.34
CA PRO A 762 -14.65 -47.90 -4.28
C PRO A 762 -14.71 -46.55 -5.03
N GLY A 763 -14.45 -45.46 -4.31
CA GLY A 763 -14.42 -44.11 -4.88
C GLY A 763 -15.79 -43.43 -5.01
N GLN A 764 -16.88 -44.08 -4.61
CA GLN A 764 -18.20 -43.48 -4.49
C GLN A 764 -18.60 -43.29 -3.02
N GLY A 765 -19.60 -42.43 -2.78
CA GLY A 765 -20.09 -42.14 -1.44
C GLY A 765 -19.38 -41.00 -0.71
N ALA A 766 -19.90 -40.66 0.46
CA ALA A 766 -19.44 -39.56 1.30
C ALA A 766 -19.09 -40.07 2.70
N ALA A 767 -18.01 -39.53 3.26
CA ALA A 767 -17.64 -39.71 4.65
C ALA A 767 -17.26 -38.35 5.23
N ILE A 768 -17.84 -37.98 6.37
CA ILE A 768 -17.62 -36.69 7.03
C ILE A 768 -17.22 -36.97 8.47
N LYS A 769 -16.10 -36.37 8.92
CA LYS A 769 -15.70 -36.39 10.33
C LYS A 769 -16.16 -35.13 11.02
N LEU A 770 -17.06 -35.24 11.99
CA LEU A 770 -17.45 -34.11 12.83
C LEU A 770 -16.42 -33.83 13.91
N ARG A 771 -16.27 -32.55 14.27
CA ARG A 771 -15.51 -32.15 15.45
C ARG A 771 -16.39 -32.26 16.69
N PRO A 772 -15.90 -32.86 17.79
CA PRO A 772 -16.70 -33.05 18.99
C PRO A 772 -17.04 -31.70 19.63
N ALA A 773 -18.30 -31.30 19.55
CA ALA A 773 -18.76 -30.06 20.16
C ALA A 773 -18.65 -30.10 21.69
N ALA A 774 -18.77 -31.28 22.30
CA ALA A 774 -18.75 -31.47 23.76
C ALA A 774 -17.46 -30.96 24.44
N TYR A 775 -16.32 -30.94 23.75
CA TYR A 775 -15.05 -30.45 24.32
C TYR A 775 -14.81 -28.95 24.09
N THR A 776 -15.75 -28.27 23.44
CA THR A 776 -15.73 -26.81 23.32
C THR A 776 -16.42 -26.21 24.54
N LYS A 777 -15.83 -25.19 25.17
CA LYS A 777 -16.43 -24.52 26.33
C LYS A 777 -17.76 -23.86 25.91
N ARG A 778 -18.85 -24.26 26.56
CA ARG A 778 -20.21 -23.76 26.35
C ARG A 778 -20.94 -23.69 27.68
N ALA A 779 -21.74 -22.66 27.90
CA ALA A 779 -22.65 -22.56 29.03
C ALA A 779 -24.08 -22.45 28.51
N VAL A 780 -24.95 -23.38 28.88
CA VAL A 780 -26.37 -23.38 28.49
C VAL A 780 -27.19 -23.14 29.74
N PHE A 781 -27.90 -22.01 29.76
CA PHE A 781 -28.82 -21.63 30.81
C PHE A 781 -30.25 -21.90 30.36
N VAL A 782 -30.97 -22.71 31.12
CA VAL A 782 -32.34 -23.12 30.79
C VAL A 782 -33.28 -22.53 31.83
N SER A 783 -34.37 -21.89 31.39
CA SER A 783 -35.40 -21.42 32.32
C SER A 783 -36.01 -22.58 33.11
N SER A 784 -36.42 -22.31 34.34
CA SER A 784 -37.05 -23.33 35.19
C SER A 784 -38.28 -23.97 34.53
N ALA A 785 -39.10 -23.19 33.82
CA ALA A 785 -40.26 -23.69 33.10
C ALA A 785 -39.88 -24.53 31.87
N CYS A 786 -38.90 -24.09 31.07
CA CYS A 786 -38.42 -24.86 29.91
C CYS A 786 -37.75 -26.17 30.31
N ALA A 787 -37.03 -26.19 31.43
CA ALA A 787 -36.41 -27.38 31.98
C ALA A 787 -37.45 -28.43 32.41
N SER A 788 -38.54 -28.00 33.05
CA SER A 788 -39.62 -28.88 33.48
C SER A 788 -40.46 -29.39 32.30
N ALA A 789 -40.81 -28.52 31.35
CA ALA A 789 -41.63 -28.89 30.19
C ALA A 789 -40.93 -29.88 29.22
N ASN A 790 -39.59 -29.84 29.15
CA ASN A 790 -38.80 -30.66 28.23
C ASN A 790 -37.84 -31.63 28.96
N ASN A 791 -38.27 -32.18 30.10
CA ASN A 791 -37.40 -33.01 30.96
C ASN A 791 -36.77 -34.21 30.23
N GLN A 792 -37.51 -34.85 29.33
CA GLN A 792 -37.00 -35.97 28.53
C GLN A 792 -35.81 -35.57 27.64
N PHE A 793 -35.88 -34.40 27.00
CA PHE A 793 -34.79 -33.89 26.17
C PHE A 793 -33.54 -33.58 26.99
N TRP A 794 -33.68 -32.93 28.14
CA TRP A 794 -32.53 -32.58 28.99
C TRP A 794 -31.85 -33.83 29.57
N THR A 795 -32.65 -34.85 29.89
CA THR A 795 -32.14 -36.16 30.29
C THR A 795 -31.36 -36.81 29.15
N PHE A 796 -31.91 -36.80 27.93
CA PHE A 796 -31.22 -37.27 26.72
C PHE A 796 -29.93 -36.51 26.45
N LEU A 797 -29.92 -35.17 26.51
CA LEU A 797 -28.74 -34.34 26.27
C LEU A 797 -27.61 -34.66 27.25
N ARG A 798 -27.93 -34.86 28.53
CA ARG A 798 -26.94 -35.26 29.55
C ARG A 798 -26.37 -36.64 29.25
N GLN A 799 -27.18 -37.59 28.79
CA GLN A 799 -26.73 -38.92 28.39
C GLN A 799 -25.89 -38.90 27.09
N ALA A 800 -26.20 -37.96 26.18
CA ALA A 800 -25.49 -37.78 24.93
C ALA A 800 -24.08 -37.19 25.11
N LEU A 801 -23.88 -36.37 26.15
CA LEU A 801 -22.58 -35.78 26.45
C LEU A 801 -21.57 -36.85 26.92
N PRO A 802 -20.33 -36.86 26.38
CA PRO A 802 -19.29 -37.78 26.80
C PRO A 802 -18.67 -37.35 28.14
N GLU A 803 -18.03 -38.29 28.83
CA GLU A 803 -17.26 -38.00 30.05
C GLU A 803 -16.18 -36.95 29.79
N GLY A 804 -15.99 -36.02 30.74
CA GLY A 804 -15.01 -34.92 30.61
C GLY A 804 -15.41 -33.79 29.64
N HIS A 805 -16.69 -33.68 29.25
CA HIS A 805 -17.16 -32.56 28.43
C HIS A 805 -16.95 -31.19 29.10
N LYS A 806 -16.82 -30.13 28.29
CA LYS A 806 -16.63 -28.74 28.76
C LYS A 806 -17.91 -27.91 28.78
N TRP A 807 -19.06 -28.54 28.48
CA TRP A 807 -20.36 -27.89 28.56
C TRP A 807 -20.82 -27.76 30.00
N ARG A 808 -21.37 -26.59 30.36
CA ARG A 808 -22.01 -26.34 31.65
C ARG A 808 -23.50 -26.15 31.42
N LEU A 809 -24.33 -26.97 32.06
CA LEU A 809 -25.79 -26.89 31.94
C LEU A 809 -26.35 -26.35 33.26
N HIS A 810 -26.99 -25.19 33.23
CA HIS A 810 -27.54 -24.51 34.40
C HIS A 810 -29.06 -24.37 34.28
N LYS A 811 -29.80 -24.69 35.36
CA LYS A 811 -31.21 -24.35 35.51
C LYS A 811 -31.30 -23.03 36.29
N THR A 812 -31.98 -22.02 35.75
CA THR A 812 -32.11 -20.71 36.40
C THR A 812 -33.46 -20.08 36.11
N ASP A 813 -33.86 -19.10 36.93
CA ASP A 813 -35.09 -18.33 36.70
C ASP A 813 -34.93 -17.34 35.52
N VAL A 814 -36.02 -17.05 34.81
CA VAL A 814 -36.00 -16.20 33.62
C VAL A 814 -35.44 -14.80 33.93
N GLY A 815 -35.76 -14.24 35.11
CA GLY A 815 -35.26 -12.93 35.53
C GLY A 815 -33.74 -12.86 35.71
N SER A 816 -33.10 -14.00 36.00
CA SER A 816 -31.66 -14.10 36.30
C SER A 816 -30.79 -14.45 35.08
N LEU A 817 -31.39 -14.82 33.95
CA LEU A 817 -30.67 -15.25 32.73
C LEU A 817 -29.71 -14.18 32.19
N LYS A 818 -30.14 -12.91 32.18
CA LYS A 818 -29.35 -11.81 31.63
C LYS A 818 -28.06 -11.56 32.43
N ILE A 819 -28.16 -11.61 33.75
CA ILE A 819 -27.00 -11.44 34.65
C ILE A 819 -26.09 -12.67 34.54
N ALA A 820 -26.65 -13.87 34.52
CA ALA A 820 -25.88 -15.10 34.47
C ALA A 820 -25.08 -15.24 33.15
N THR A 821 -25.68 -14.89 32.01
CA THR A 821 -25.00 -14.94 30.70
C THR A 821 -23.92 -13.87 30.54
N ALA A 822 -24.07 -12.68 31.15
CA ALA A 822 -23.10 -11.59 31.08
C ALA A 822 -21.73 -11.93 31.70
N THR A 823 -21.64 -12.97 32.52
CA THR A 823 -20.37 -13.45 33.11
C THR A 823 -19.48 -14.22 32.13
N TYR A 824 -19.95 -14.50 30.90
CA TYR A 824 -19.24 -15.26 29.89
C TYR A 824 -18.95 -14.41 28.64
N ASN A 825 -17.82 -14.69 27.96
CA ASN A 825 -17.49 -14.06 26.68
C ASN A 825 -18.57 -14.33 25.62
N ALA A 826 -18.77 -13.35 24.71
CA ALA A 826 -19.73 -13.48 23.60
C ALA A 826 -19.52 -14.77 22.80
N GLY A 827 -20.61 -15.50 22.53
CA GLY A 827 -20.60 -16.78 21.80
C GLY A 827 -20.27 -18.02 22.64
N VAL A 828 -20.10 -17.88 23.96
CA VAL A 828 -19.87 -19.01 24.90
C VAL A 828 -21.13 -19.40 25.67
N ALA A 829 -21.98 -18.44 26.03
CA ALA A 829 -23.21 -18.66 26.80
C ALA A 829 -24.48 -18.58 25.93
N PHE A 830 -25.44 -19.45 26.21
CA PHE A 830 -26.71 -19.57 25.49
C PHE A 830 -27.86 -19.68 26.48
N SER A 831 -28.97 -19.00 26.19
CA SER A 831 -30.20 -19.08 26.98
C SER A 831 -31.28 -19.83 26.21
N VAL A 832 -31.95 -20.77 26.90
CA VAL A 832 -33.05 -21.57 26.37
C VAL A 832 -34.28 -21.35 27.24
N VAL A 833 -35.33 -20.82 26.63
CA VAL A 833 -36.58 -20.41 27.28
C VAL A 833 -37.77 -20.90 26.45
N LEU A 834 -38.96 -20.98 27.07
CA LEU A 834 -40.19 -21.27 26.33
C LEU A 834 -40.57 -20.09 25.41
N PRO A 835 -41.28 -20.33 24.30
CA PRO A 835 -41.72 -19.26 23.41
C PRO A 835 -42.53 -18.15 24.11
N ALA A 836 -43.31 -18.51 25.14
CA ALA A 836 -44.08 -17.56 25.95
C ALA A 836 -43.21 -16.67 26.87
N GLU A 837 -41.96 -17.04 27.11
CA GLU A 837 -41.00 -16.31 27.96
C GLU A 837 -40.13 -15.31 27.15
N HIS A 838 -40.41 -15.12 25.87
CA HIS A 838 -39.52 -14.45 24.90
C HIS A 838 -39.60 -12.91 24.83
N THR A 839 -40.34 -12.24 25.73
CA THR A 839 -40.50 -10.77 25.69
C THR A 839 -39.27 -9.96 26.13
N LEU A 840 -38.09 -10.58 26.26
CA LEU A 840 -36.83 -9.93 26.66
C LEU A 840 -35.76 -10.00 25.55
N PRO A 841 -35.03 -8.90 25.27
CA PRO A 841 -34.07 -8.83 24.18
C PRO A 841 -32.75 -9.51 24.56
N VAL A 842 -32.64 -10.80 24.31
CA VAL A 842 -31.39 -11.57 24.39
C VAL A 842 -31.38 -12.59 23.24
N THR A 843 -30.21 -12.92 22.70
CA THR A 843 -30.06 -14.02 21.73
C THR A 843 -30.55 -15.34 22.33
N CYS A 844 -31.80 -15.70 22.05
CA CYS A 844 -32.47 -16.90 22.54
C CYS A 844 -32.46 -18.01 21.46
N LEU A 845 -32.28 -19.26 21.88
CA LEU A 845 -32.56 -20.43 21.05
C LEU A 845 -34.01 -20.87 21.28
N HIS A 846 -34.81 -20.90 20.23
CA HIS A 846 -36.20 -21.35 20.29
C HIS A 846 -36.30 -22.88 20.12
N LEU A 847 -37.07 -23.52 21.00
CA LEU A 847 -37.61 -24.86 20.78
C LEU A 847 -39.07 -24.71 20.33
N THR A 848 -39.28 -24.60 19.02
CA THR A 848 -40.56 -25.00 18.40
C THR A 848 -40.42 -26.43 17.89
N SER A 849 -41.53 -27.14 17.76
CA SER A 849 -41.66 -28.58 17.50
C SER A 849 -41.05 -29.11 16.18
N GLN A 850 -40.14 -28.39 15.53
CA GLN A 850 -39.27 -28.89 14.46
C GLN A 850 -37.86 -28.29 14.65
N PHE A 851 -36.89 -29.19 14.87
CA PHE A 851 -35.51 -28.90 15.23
C PHE A 851 -34.82 -27.89 14.28
N VAL A 852 -34.36 -26.77 14.83
CA VAL A 852 -33.38 -25.90 14.18
C VAL A 852 -32.01 -26.57 14.25
N VAL A 853 -31.58 -27.12 13.12
CA VAL A 853 -30.24 -27.63 12.87
C VAL A 853 -29.23 -26.51 13.06
N PHE A 854 -28.29 -26.68 13.99
CA PHE A 854 -27.07 -25.88 14.02
C PHE A 854 -26.24 -26.20 12.77
N TYR A 855 -26.27 -25.33 11.77
CA TYR A 855 -25.25 -25.31 10.72
C TYR A 855 -23.98 -24.66 11.31
N LEU A 856 -22.90 -25.43 11.37
CA LEU A 856 -21.53 -24.92 11.42
C LEU A 856 -20.87 -25.13 10.07
#